data_AF-A0A8H5L2F0-F1
#
_entry.id   AF-A0A8H5L2F0-F1
#
_cell.length_a   1.000
_cell.length_b   1.000
_cell.length_c   1.000
_cell.angle_alpha   90.00
_cell.angle_beta   90.00
_cell.angle_gamma   90.00
#
_symmetry.space_group_name_H-M   'P 1'
#
loop_
_entity.id
_entity.type
_entity.pdbx_description
1 polymer ?
#
loop_
_entity_poly.entity_id
_entity_poly.type
_entity_poly.pdbx_seq_one_letter_code
_entity_poly.pdbx_strand_id
1 'polypeptide(L)'
;MAPARISHDPVLRREPATQSRDFQLRSLNSDLCVCGGGFAGTIAAIAAARNGVSVILIQDRPVLGGNASSEVRLWILGATSHMFNNNRYAREGGLVDEILLENLYRNPEGNPLILDTILLEKVRLESNIQLFLNTALVGCDKDGDRISSISAFNSQSSLKYTIQSQQFIDCTGDGTLSFLAGAPFRIGAEKRDEFNELFAPSSEYGHLLGHSIYFYTKDTGKPVKYVAPAYALKDVEGEIPRFKSFSTKEMGCNLWWIEYGGRLDTIHDTEQIKWELWKVVYGVWDYFKNSGRFPEAENLTLEWVGTIPGKRESRRFIGPTIMVQQDIVEQRYHSDAVSFGGWSLDLHPADGVFSEVDGCTQWHSKGVYQIPFSSMVCSEIPNLMYGGRIMSASHVAFASTRVMATCGANANALGIAASLCKKQSVDPMELLVKSNMKNFQRELMRFGQFIPGYKLNDSEDLVRSATKIEGSSFELSQLPADGPPKVLVRSLAQMLPLSQGPVPTFSIAAMSVENTVLTVQLRGSQKPYNYTPEVILAETKFSLVPGQNDLVIDFKVENPQTQYVFLSFLQNDSVALCTSKTRVSALMTVEHECTQSPPSDVGVDEFERWTPVRRPMGHNLALTLDPPVKAWGAENICNGVPRPTKRTNCWVPRSDSSGRKILKIGWDNPVKVNKVVVHFDTDYDHALESVLRGHPERTIPFCVKKWRLLDLSDGEQELYVEDENHLSRREVVLETSRTVKELGIEVLELNGDKNAFGGIFEVRVYE
;
A
#
# COMPACT_ATOMS: atom_id res chain seq x y z
N MET A 1 -16.47 -27.09 18.73
CA MET A 1 -17.47 -28.15 18.98
C MET A 1 -17.92 -28.71 17.65
N ALA A 2 -17.76 -30.02 17.43
CA ALA A 2 -18.37 -30.66 16.26
C ALA A 2 -19.88 -30.38 16.29
N PRO A 3 -20.51 -29.98 15.17
CA PRO A 3 -21.96 -29.88 15.15
C PRO A 3 -22.52 -31.25 15.51
N ALA A 4 -23.53 -31.26 16.39
CA ALA A 4 -24.32 -32.45 16.65
C ALA A 4 -24.67 -33.08 15.29
N ARG A 5 -24.11 -34.27 15.03
CA ARG A 5 -24.47 -35.06 13.86
C ARG A 5 -25.99 -35.15 13.91
N ILE A 6 -26.66 -34.73 12.84
CA ILE A 6 -28.08 -34.97 12.66
C ILE A 6 -28.26 -36.46 12.93
N SER A 7 -29.05 -36.80 13.95
CA SER A 7 -29.39 -38.17 14.30
C SER A 7 -29.80 -38.88 13.01
N HIS A 8 -29.11 -39.97 12.67
CA HIS A 8 -29.31 -40.74 11.44
C HIS A 8 -30.64 -41.51 11.40
N ASP A 9 -31.55 -41.26 12.34
CA ASP A 9 -32.90 -41.78 12.21
C ASP A 9 -33.64 -40.97 11.12
N PRO A 10 -34.08 -41.57 10.01
CA PRO A 10 -34.72 -40.88 8.91
C PRO A 10 -36.15 -40.49 9.32
N VAL A 11 -36.29 -39.57 10.25
CA VAL A 11 -37.58 -38.98 10.61
C VAL A 11 -37.92 -37.97 9.54
N LEU A 12 -38.75 -38.37 8.58
CA LEU A 12 -39.43 -37.46 7.68
C LEU A 12 -40.11 -36.36 8.50
N ARG A 13 -39.56 -35.13 8.47
CA ARG A 13 -40.17 -33.95 9.10
C ARG A 13 -41.34 -33.49 8.23
N ARG A 14 -42.57 -33.75 8.68
CA ARG A 14 -43.80 -33.21 8.08
C ARG A 14 -44.24 -31.99 8.88
N GLU A 15 -44.31 -30.83 8.25
CA GLU A 15 -44.88 -29.62 8.85
C GLU A 15 -46.20 -29.25 8.19
N PRO A 16 -47.26 -28.96 8.96
CA PRO A 16 -48.52 -28.46 8.40
C PRO A 16 -48.35 -27.06 7.80
N ALA A 17 -49.32 -26.61 7.00
CA ALA A 17 -49.40 -25.22 6.56
C ALA A 17 -49.63 -24.30 7.76
N THR A 18 -48.91 -23.17 7.81
CA THR A 18 -49.06 -22.11 8.81
C THR A 18 -49.24 -20.76 8.12
N GLN A 19 -49.70 -19.73 8.84
CA GLN A 19 -49.89 -18.39 8.29
C GLN A 19 -48.55 -17.78 7.81
N SER A 20 -47.49 -17.96 8.58
CA SER A 20 -46.12 -17.56 8.25
C SER A 20 -45.11 -18.46 8.95
N ARG A 21 -43.85 -18.36 8.54
CA ARG A 21 -42.68 -18.95 9.21
C ARG A 21 -41.59 -17.89 9.29
N ASP A 22 -40.74 -18.00 10.31
CA ASP A 22 -39.54 -17.18 10.46
C ASP A 22 -38.27 -18.01 10.27
N PHE A 23 -37.23 -17.34 9.78
CA PHE A 23 -35.88 -17.89 9.79
C PHE A 23 -35.36 -18.04 11.21
N GLN A 24 -34.53 -19.05 11.45
CA GLN A 24 -33.92 -19.24 12.77
C GLN A 24 -33.04 -18.03 13.10
N LEU A 25 -33.33 -17.41 14.26
CA LEU A 25 -32.57 -16.29 14.79
C LEU A 25 -31.43 -16.78 15.70
N ARG A 26 -30.25 -16.17 15.57
CA ARG A 26 -29.10 -16.38 16.47
C ARG A 26 -28.61 -15.04 17.02
N SER A 27 -28.48 -14.97 18.34
CA SER A 27 -27.90 -13.79 19.00
C SER A 27 -26.41 -13.99 19.22
N LEU A 28 -25.62 -12.98 18.87
CA LEU A 28 -24.15 -12.99 18.97
C LEU A 28 -23.69 -11.73 19.71
N ASN A 29 -22.58 -11.86 20.43
CA ASN A 29 -21.96 -10.77 21.17
C ASN A 29 -20.46 -10.71 20.87
N SER A 30 -19.91 -9.49 20.80
CA SER A 30 -18.48 -9.25 20.68
C SER A 30 -18.11 -7.87 21.21
N ASP A 31 -16.82 -7.58 21.34
CA ASP A 31 -16.35 -6.22 21.63
C ASP A 31 -16.53 -5.32 20.39
N LEU A 32 -16.25 -5.87 19.21
CA LEU A 32 -16.28 -5.17 17.93
C LEU A 32 -17.05 -5.98 16.88
N CYS A 33 -17.88 -5.30 16.10
CA CYS A 33 -18.38 -5.83 14.83
C CYS A 33 -17.81 -5.02 13.66
N VAL A 34 -17.17 -5.72 12.72
CA VAL A 34 -16.72 -5.14 11.44
C VAL A 34 -17.71 -5.57 10.35
N CYS A 35 -18.37 -4.59 9.74
CA CYS A 35 -19.34 -4.81 8.69
C CYS A 35 -18.69 -4.63 7.32
N GLY A 36 -18.56 -5.71 6.55
CA GLY A 36 -17.90 -5.71 5.24
C GLY A 36 -16.48 -6.27 5.32
N GLY A 37 -16.25 -7.40 4.65
CA GLY A 37 -14.98 -8.11 4.49
C GLY A 37 -14.18 -7.67 3.26
N GLY A 38 -14.30 -6.40 2.85
CA GLY A 38 -13.35 -5.79 1.92
C GLY A 38 -11.93 -5.76 2.51
N PHE A 39 -10.91 -5.42 1.71
CA PHE A 39 -9.52 -5.41 2.20
C PHE A 39 -9.35 -4.57 3.48
N ALA A 40 -10.03 -3.41 3.56
CA ALA A 40 -10.10 -2.61 4.79
C ALA A 40 -10.69 -3.40 5.98
N GLY A 41 -11.87 -4.01 5.83
CA GLY A 41 -12.50 -4.76 6.93
C GLY A 41 -11.71 -5.98 7.37
N THR A 42 -11.05 -6.67 6.44
CA THR A 42 -10.11 -7.74 6.74
C THR A 42 -8.96 -7.25 7.61
N ILE A 43 -8.33 -6.12 7.25
CA ILE A 43 -7.23 -5.54 8.03
C ILE A 43 -7.72 -5.09 9.41
N ALA A 44 -8.83 -4.36 9.51
CA ALA A 44 -9.37 -3.88 10.78
C ALA A 44 -9.68 -5.04 11.75
N ALA A 45 -10.28 -6.12 11.25
CA ALA A 45 -10.60 -7.29 12.05
C ALA A 45 -9.35 -7.98 12.60
N ILE A 46 -8.32 -8.19 11.77
CA ILE A 46 -7.04 -8.79 12.19
C ILE A 46 -6.32 -7.88 13.19
N ALA A 47 -6.22 -6.58 12.91
CA ALA A 47 -5.57 -5.62 13.80
C ALA A 47 -6.22 -5.59 15.18
N ALA A 48 -7.56 -5.55 15.25
CA ALA A 48 -8.29 -5.59 16.51
C ALA A 48 -8.10 -6.93 17.24
N ALA A 49 -8.22 -8.06 16.53
CA ALA A 49 -8.12 -9.41 17.08
C ALA A 49 -6.76 -9.69 17.72
N ARG A 50 -5.67 -9.34 17.02
CA ARG A 50 -4.29 -9.46 17.53
C ARG A 50 -4.03 -8.57 18.75
N ASN A 51 -4.85 -7.53 18.95
CA ASN A 51 -4.77 -6.63 20.09
C ASN A 51 -5.86 -6.91 21.14
N GLY A 52 -6.36 -8.15 21.22
CA GLY A 52 -7.19 -8.66 22.31
C GLY A 52 -8.67 -8.26 22.24
N VAL A 53 -9.16 -7.81 21.08
CA VAL A 53 -10.57 -7.50 20.84
C VAL A 53 -11.25 -8.75 20.27
N SER A 54 -12.39 -9.17 20.84
CA SER A 54 -13.23 -10.18 20.20
C SER A 54 -14.01 -9.55 19.05
N VAL A 55 -13.89 -10.14 17.85
CA VAL A 55 -14.40 -9.56 16.61
C VAL A 55 -15.43 -10.47 15.96
N ILE A 56 -16.55 -9.88 15.55
CA ILE A 56 -17.45 -10.48 14.55
C ILE A 56 -17.21 -9.75 13.22
N LEU A 57 -16.73 -10.48 12.21
CA LEU A 57 -16.55 -9.96 10.85
C LEU A 57 -17.65 -10.54 9.97
N ILE A 58 -18.54 -9.68 9.47
CA ILE A 58 -19.59 -10.07 8.52
C ILE A 58 -19.23 -9.63 7.10
N GLN A 59 -19.46 -10.50 6.12
CA GLN A 59 -19.26 -10.22 4.71
C GLN A 59 -20.42 -10.82 3.92
N ASP A 60 -21.03 -10.02 3.05
CA ASP A 60 -22.21 -10.37 2.26
C ASP A 60 -21.94 -11.42 1.17
N ARG A 61 -20.66 -11.73 0.91
CA ARG A 61 -20.19 -12.61 -0.17
C ARG A 61 -19.26 -13.73 0.32
N PRO A 62 -18.90 -14.73 -0.51
CA PRO A 62 -18.15 -15.90 -0.06
C PRO A 62 -16.63 -15.69 0.03
N VAL A 63 -16.12 -14.54 -0.39
CA VAL A 63 -14.68 -14.21 -0.36
C VAL A 63 -14.43 -12.89 0.37
N LEU A 64 -13.16 -12.68 0.75
CA LEU A 64 -12.68 -11.44 1.36
C LEU A 64 -11.90 -10.60 0.33
N GLY A 65 -11.63 -9.33 0.65
CA GLY A 65 -10.84 -8.43 -0.19
C GLY A 65 -11.66 -7.38 -0.95
N GLY A 66 -12.98 -7.58 -1.09
CA GLY A 66 -13.86 -6.60 -1.72
C GLY A 66 -13.51 -6.43 -3.20
N ASN A 67 -13.18 -5.20 -3.64
CA ASN A 67 -12.71 -4.98 -5.01
C ASN A 67 -11.40 -5.73 -5.31
N ALA A 68 -10.60 -6.10 -4.30
CA ALA A 68 -9.38 -6.90 -4.49
C ALA A 68 -9.64 -8.40 -4.69
N SER A 69 -10.83 -8.87 -4.35
CA SER A 69 -11.16 -10.29 -4.41
C SER A 69 -11.20 -10.82 -5.84
N SER A 70 -11.24 -12.14 -6.00
CA SER A 70 -11.40 -12.76 -7.33
C SER A 70 -12.68 -12.41 -8.08
N GLU A 71 -13.67 -11.80 -7.40
CA GLU A 71 -14.95 -11.36 -7.99
C GLU A 71 -14.82 -10.07 -8.82
N VAL A 72 -13.83 -9.22 -8.50
CA VAL A 72 -13.59 -7.92 -9.16
C VAL A 72 -12.17 -7.81 -9.70
N ARG A 73 -11.18 -8.39 -8.98
CA ARG A 73 -9.76 -8.53 -9.36
C ARG A 73 -9.00 -7.22 -9.49
N LEU A 74 -9.32 -6.21 -8.68
CA LEU A 74 -8.51 -5.00 -8.56
C LEU A 74 -7.21 -5.29 -7.79
N TRP A 75 -6.08 -4.68 -8.15
CA TRP A 75 -4.83 -4.81 -7.39
C TRP A 75 -4.88 -4.08 -6.04
N ILE A 76 -4.39 -4.72 -4.99
CA ILE A 76 -4.02 -4.00 -3.77
C ILE A 76 -2.75 -3.23 -4.09
N LEU A 77 -2.88 -1.92 -4.11
CA LEU A 77 -1.83 -0.94 -4.37
C LEU A 77 -2.18 0.35 -3.63
N GLY A 78 -1.24 1.29 -3.52
CA GLY A 78 -1.46 2.58 -2.87
C GLY A 78 -0.32 3.55 -3.15
N ALA A 79 0.28 4.09 -2.10
CA ALA A 79 1.13 5.29 -2.17
C ALA A 79 2.37 5.18 -3.08
N THR A 80 2.82 3.96 -3.42
CA THR A 80 3.89 3.73 -4.41
C THR A 80 3.46 4.05 -5.85
N SER A 81 2.16 4.02 -6.16
CA SER A 81 1.61 4.33 -7.48
C SER A 81 2.31 3.60 -8.63
N HIS A 82 2.49 2.28 -8.50
CA HIS A 82 3.27 1.45 -9.45
C HIS A 82 4.75 1.86 -9.60
N MET A 83 5.29 2.65 -8.68
CA MET A 83 6.60 3.33 -8.77
C MET A 83 6.64 4.41 -9.86
N PHE A 84 5.47 4.91 -10.30
CA PHE A 84 5.32 5.84 -11.43
C PHE A 84 5.22 7.33 -11.00
N ASN A 85 5.62 7.63 -9.78
CA ASN A 85 5.74 9.00 -9.28
C ASN A 85 7.03 9.17 -8.47
N ASN A 86 7.17 10.28 -7.74
CA ASN A 86 8.33 10.57 -6.89
C ASN A 86 8.15 10.09 -5.44
N ASN A 87 7.09 9.34 -5.13
CA ASN A 87 6.95 8.77 -3.79
C ASN A 87 7.92 7.60 -3.67
N ARG A 88 9.01 7.81 -2.92
CA ARG A 88 9.98 6.75 -2.63
C ARG A 88 9.74 6.15 -1.26
N TYR A 89 9.95 4.84 -1.16
CA TYR A 89 9.81 4.08 0.08
C TYR A 89 8.43 4.22 0.74
N ALA A 90 7.41 4.36 -0.12
CA ALA A 90 6.06 4.75 0.28
C ALA A 90 5.09 3.57 0.45
N ARG A 91 5.50 2.30 0.23
CA ARG A 91 4.60 1.16 0.42
C ARG A 91 4.03 1.15 1.84
N GLU A 92 2.73 0.95 1.95
CA GLU A 92 2.01 0.88 3.22
C GLU A 92 2.63 -0.19 4.13
N GLY A 93 2.82 0.16 5.41
CA GLY A 93 3.43 -0.72 6.41
C GLY A 93 2.43 -1.66 7.11
N GLY A 94 2.83 -2.17 8.27
CA GLY A 94 1.97 -2.97 9.15
C GLY A 94 1.37 -4.20 8.46
N LEU A 95 0.09 -4.47 8.75
CA LEU A 95 -0.61 -5.64 8.19
C LEU A 95 -0.78 -5.60 6.68
N VAL A 96 -0.80 -4.41 6.06
CA VAL A 96 -0.87 -4.31 4.59
C VAL A 96 0.40 -4.89 3.98
N ASP A 97 1.56 -4.49 4.49
CA ASP A 97 2.87 -5.01 4.07
C ASP A 97 2.97 -6.52 4.33
N GLU A 98 2.52 -7.00 5.49
CA GLU A 98 2.50 -8.44 5.83
C GLU A 98 1.73 -9.26 4.79
N ILE A 99 0.53 -8.80 4.39
CA ILE A 99 -0.28 -9.50 3.39
C ILE A 99 0.34 -9.42 2.01
N LEU A 100 0.89 -8.26 1.61
CA LEU A 100 1.53 -8.10 0.31
C LEU A 100 2.82 -8.95 0.17
N LEU A 101 3.62 -9.06 1.24
CA LEU A 101 4.80 -9.92 1.27
C LEU A 101 4.43 -11.41 1.26
N GLU A 102 3.39 -11.80 1.99
CA GLU A 102 2.85 -13.17 1.93
C GLU A 102 2.32 -13.50 0.52
N ASN A 103 1.65 -12.55 -0.12
CA ASN A 103 1.20 -12.68 -1.50
C ASN A 103 2.38 -12.76 -2.48
N LEU A 104 3.44 -11.98 -2.31
CA LEU A 104 4.64 -12.13 -3.13
C LEU A 104 5.24 -13.54 -3.04
N TYR A 105 5.33 -14.06 -1.81
CA TYR A 105 5.93 -15.36 -1.53
C TYR A 105 5.18 -16.52 -2.20
N ARG A 106 3.85 -16.53 -2.06
CA ARG A 106 3.00 -17.63 -2.56
C ARG A 106 2.46 -17.41 -3.97
N ASN A 107 2.36 -16.15 -4.40
CA ASN A 107 1.62 -15.72 -5.59
C ASN A 107 2.39 -14.67 -6.42
N PRO A 108 3.68 -14.89 -6.76
CA PRO A 108 4.43 -13.92 -7.57
C PRO A 108 3.85 -13.79 -8.99
N GLU A 109 3.04 -14.74 -9.46
CA GLU A 109 2.35 -14.67 -10.75
C GLU A 109 1.10 -13.75 -10.71
N GLY A 110 0.64 -13.34 -9.52
CA GLY A 110 -0.50 -12.42 -9.37
C GLY A 110 -1.87 -13.05 -9.65
N ASN A 111 -2.08 -14.30 -9.24
CA ASN A 111 -3.35 -15.02 -9.37
C ASN A 111 -4.36 -14.56 -8.29
N PRO A 112 -5.55 -14.06 -8.67
CA PRO A 112 -6.53 -13.55 -7.71
C PRO A 112 -7.11 -14.61 -6.77
N LEU A 113 -7.18 -15.88 -7.18
CA LEU A 113 -7.69 -16.95 -6.33
C LEU A 113 -6.73 -17.30 -5.20
N ILE A 114 -5.42 -17.19 -5.44
CA ILE A 114 -4.41 -17.41 -4.39
C ILE A 114 -4.50 -16.26 -3.37
N LEU A 115 -4.68 -15.01 -3.82
CA LEU A 115 -4.91 -13.88 -2.92
C LEU A 115 -6.14 -14.11 -2.01
N ASP A 116 -7.27 -14.57 -2.56
CA ASP A 116 -8.46 -14.89 -1.76
C ASP A 116 -8.13 -15.90 -0.64
N THR A 117 -7.37 -16.95 -0.95
CA THR A 117 -6.98 -17.96 0.05
C THR A 117 -6.09 -17.38 1.14
N ILE A 118 -5.17 -16.48 0.79
CA ILE A 118 -4.29 -15.81 1.76
C ILE A 118 -5.13 -14.94 2.71
N LEU A 119 -6.07 -14.14 2.19
CA LEU A 119 -6.93 -13.30 3.01
C LEU A 119 -7.82 -14.14 3.95
N LEU A 120 -8.41 -15.22 3.45
CA LEU A 120 -9.21 -16.15 4.25
C LEU A 120 -8.39 -16.84 5.33
N GLU A 121 -7.20 -17.32 5.01
CA GLU A 121 -6.29 -17.98 5.94
C GLU A 121 -5.85 -17.02 7.05
N LYS A 122 -5.42 -15.80 6.68
CA LYS A 122 -5.04 -14.76 7.65
C LYS A 122 -6.15 -14.47 8.65
N VAL A 123 -7.40 -14.37 8.22
CA VAL A 123 -8.54 -14.19 9.14
C VAL A 123 -8.82 -15.45 9.96
N ARG A 124 -8.76 -16.64 9.36
CA ARG A 124 -9.08 -17.91 10.02
C ARG A 124 -8.08 -18.30 11.11
N LEU A 125 -6.82 -17.87 10.98
CA LEU A 125 -5.79 -18.11 11.99
C LEU A 125 -5.95 -17.23 13.24
N GLU A 126 -6.74 -16.16 13.16
CA GLU A 126 -7.02 -15.31 14.32
C GLU A 126 -8.16 -15.89 15.17
N SER A 127 -7.82 -16.44 16.34
CA SER A 127 -8.78 -17.08 17.26
C SER A 127 -9.84 -16.13 17.82
N ASN A 128 -9.55 -14.83 17.85
CA ASN A 128 -10.47 -13.79 18.32
C ASN A 128 -11.46 -13.33 17.24
N ILE A 129 -11.43 -13.88 16.02
CA ILE A 129 -12.37 -13.52 14.93
C ILE A 129 -13.40 -14.63 14.70
N GLN A 130 -14.67 -14.24 14.72
CA GLN A 130 -15.77 -15.03 14.17
C GLN A 130 -16.15 -14.47 12.79
N LEU A 131 -15.81 -15.22 11.74
CA LEU A 131 -16.07 -14.85 10.35
C LEU A 131 -17.42 -15.40 9.84
N PHE A 132 -18.29 -14.51 9.36
CA PHE A 132 -19.57 -14.83 8.74
C PHE A 132 -19.60 -14.38 7.27
N LEU A 133 -19.31 -15.31 6.37
CA LEU A 133 -19.41 -15.11 4.91
C LEU A 133 -20.87 -15.25 4.44
N ASN A 134 -21.19 -14.74 3.26
CA ASN A 134 -22.55 -14.74 2.68
C ASN A 134 -23.62 -14.19 3.64
N THR A 135 -23.25 -13.23 4.48
CA THR A 135 -24.08 -12.69 5.57
C THR A 135 -24.24 -11.19 5.37
N ALA A 136 -25.38 -10.79 4.83
CA ALA A 136 -25.68 -9.40 4.50
C ALA A 136 -26.26 -8.67 5.71
N LEU A 137 -25.78 -7.44 5.94
CA LEU A 137 -26.38 -6.51 6.89
C LEU A 137 -27.75 -6.04 6.37
N VAL A 138 -28.79 -6.13 7.20
CA VAL A 138 -30.17 -5.80 6.80
C VAL A 138 -30.90 -4.85 7.76
N GLY A 139 -30.31 -4.54 8.93
CA GLY A 139 -30.92 -3.62 9.89
C GLY A 139 -29.94 -3.14 10.95
N CYS A 140 -30.29 -2.04 11.60
CA CYS A 140 -29.55 -1.42 12.69
C CYS A 140 -30.56 -0.89 13.72
N ASP A 141 -30.36 -1.24 14.98
CA ASP A 141 -31.14 -0.73 16.12
C ASP A 141 -30.23 0.14 16.98
N LYS A 142 -30.79 1.23 17.54
CA LYS A 142 -30.07 2.17 18.38
C LYS A 142 -30.74 2.33 19.75
N ASP A 143 -29.93 2.60 20.77
CA ASP A 143 -30.36 3.13 22.05
C ASP A 143 -29.87 4.59 22.15
N GLY A 144 -30.80 5.53 21.98
CA GLY A 144 -30.47 6.92 21.69
C GLY A 144 -29.60 7.03 20.44
N ASP A 145 -28.41 7.63 20.58
CA ASP A 145 -27.45 7.81 19.50
C ASP A 145 -26.49 6.64 19.31
N ARG A 146 -26.48 5.67 20.23
CA ARG A 146 -25.55 4.53 20.19
C ARG A 146 -26.17 3.36 19.43
N ILE A 147 -25.39 2.71 18.57
CA ILE A 147 -25.82 1.43 17.96
C ILE A 147 -25.86 0.37 19.05
N SER A 148 -27.04 -0.23 19.26
CA SER A 148 -27.27 -1.28 20.27
C SER A 148 -27.13 -2.67 19.67
N SER A 149 -27.63 -2.88 18.45
CA SER A 149 -27.48 -4.11 17.69
C SER A 149 -27.60 -3.90 16.19
N ILE A 150 -27.08 -4.84 15.41
CA ILE A 150 -27.34 -4.95 13.99
C ILE A 150 -28.05 -6.27 13.69
N SER A 151 -28.84 -6.27 12.62
CA SER A 151 -29.51 -7.46 12.08
C SER A 151 -28.85 -7.88 10.78
N ALA A 152 -28.51 -9.16 10.64
CA ALA A 152 -27.89 -9.71 9.43
C ALA A 152 -28.59 -11.01 8.98
N PHE A 153 -28.49 -11.33 7.69
CA PHE A 153 -29.13 -12.51 7.10
C PHE A 153 -28.15 -13.26 6.20
N ASN A 154 -28.15 -14.59 6.34
CA ASN A 154 -27.38 -15.49 5.51
C ASN A 154 -28.31 -16.37 4.67
N SER A 155 -28.36 -16.11 3.37
CA SER A 155 -29.27 -16.82 2.44
C SER A 155 -28.90 -18.30 2.26
N GLN A 156 -27.61 -18.64 2.36
CA GLN A 156 -27.12 -20.02 2.20
C GLN A 156 -27.56 -20.94 3.33
N SER A 157 -27.67 -20.41 4.54
CA SER A 157 -28.07 -21.17 5.74
C SER A 157 -29.48 -20.86 6.21
N SER A 158 -30.15 -19.86 5.61
CA SER A 158 -31.46 -19.36 6.06
C SER A 158 -31.46 -18.96 7.55
N LEU A 159 -30.33 -18.39 8.01
CA LEU A 159 -30.15 -17.91 9.38
C LEU A 159 -30.25 -16.38 9.43
N LYS A 160 -31.00 -15.88 10.41
CA LYS A 160 -30.96 -14.48 10.85
C LYS A 160 -30.02 -14.36 12.05
N TYR A 161 -29.33 -13.23 12.14
CA TYR A 161 -28.45 -12.90 13.24
C TYR A 161 -28.83 -11.55 13.85
N THR A 162 -28.82 -11.47 15.17
CA THR A 162 -28.76 -10.21 15.91
C THR A 162 -27.40 -10.13 16.55
N ILE A 163 -26.61 -9.12 16.21
CA ILE A 163 -25.23 -8.94 16.68
C ILE A 163 -25.17 -7.71 17.56
N GLN A 164 -24.78 -7.88 18.81
CA GLN A 164 -24.54 -6.81 19.77
C GLN A 164 -23.03 -6.63 19.96
N SER A 165 -22.56 -5.39 19.84
CA SER A 165 -21.15 -5.06 20.01
C SER A 165 -20.97 -3.71 20.68
N GLN A 166 -19.87 -3.54 21.41
CA GLN A 166 -19.58 -2.24 22.04
C GLN A 166 -19.23 -1.17 21.01
N GLN A 167 -18.54 -1.59 19.94
CA GLN A 167 -18.08 -0.75 18.84
C GLN A 167 -18.40 -1.38 17.48
N PHE A 168 -18.53 -0.54 16.47
CA PHE A 168 -18.77 -0.93 15.08
C PHE A 168 -17.82 -0.21 14.12
N ILE A 169 -17.31 -0.94 13.14
CA ILE A 169 -16.60 -0.37 11.99
C ILE A 169 -17.38 -0.71 10.73
N ASP A 170 -17.75 0.32 9.96
CA ASP A 170 -18.38 0.16 8.68
C ASP A 170 -17.34 0.12 7.55
N CYS A 171 -17.17 -1.06 6.96
CA CYS A 171 -16.31 -1.36 5.82
C CYS A 171 -17.13 -1.91 4.63
N THR A 172 -18.45 -1.66 4.58
CA THR A 172 -19.36 -2.26 3.58
C THR A 172 -19.18 -1.69 2.17
N GLY A 173 -18.34 -0.67 2.01
CA GLY A 173 -18.07 -0.02 0.74
C GLY A 173 -19.09 1.02 0.34
N ASP A 174 -20.38 0.83 0.65
CA ASP A 174 -21.46 1.83 0.45
C ASP A 174 -21.93 2.52 1.74
N GLY A 175 -21.26 2.17 2.86
CA GLY A 175 -21.57 2.64 4.19
C GLY A 175 -22.97 2.24 4.64
N THR A 176 -23.36 0.99 4.38
CA THR A 176 -24.68 0.46 4.68
C THR A 176 -24.99 0.55 6.18
N LEU A 177 -24.03 0.23 7.06
CA LEU A 177 -24.27 0.36 8.51
C LEU A 177 -24.46 1.82 8.90
N SER A 178 -23.59 2.68 8.39
CA SER A 178 -23.56 4.11 8.72
C SER A 178 -24.84 4.79 8.22
N PHE A 179 -25.31 4.42 7.02
CA PHE A 179 -26.60 4.83 6.48
C PHE A 179 -27.77 4.34 7.36
N LEU A 180 -27.81 3.06 7.70
CA LEU A 180 -28.88 2.48 8.53
C LEU A 180 -28.89 3.07 9.96
N ALA A 181 -27.74 3.45 10.49
CA ALA A 181 -27.60 4.06 11.81
C ALA A 181 -27.94 5.57 11.80
N GLY A 182 -28.18 6.17 10.64
CA GLY A 182 -28.53 7.58 10.48
C GLY A 182 -27.35 8.55 10.50
N ALA A 183 -26.14 8.10 10.17
CA ALA A 183 -24.97 8.97 10.11
C ALA A 183 -25.08 9.95 8.92
N PRO A 184 -24.61 11.21 9.08
CA PRO A 184 -24.60 12.18 8.00
C PRO A 184 -23.62 11.78 6.88
N PHE A 185 -24.01 11.98 5.62
CA PHE A 185 -23.19 11.68 4.46
C PHE A 185 -23.43 12.65 3.30
N ARG A 186 -22.50 12.63 2.34
CA ARG A 186 -22.54 13.31 1.05
C ARG A 186 -22.45 12.30 -0.09
N ILE A 187 -23.00 12.66 -1.23
CA ILE A 187 -22.89 11.93 -2.51
C ILE A 187 -22.65 12.99 -3.59
N GLY A 188 -21.76 12.71 -4.53
CA GLY A 188 -21.49 13.59 -5.65
C GLY A 188 -20.21 14.40 -5.45
N ALA A 189 -20.06 15.49 -6.21
CA ALA A 189 -18.94 16.41 -6.10
C ALA A 189 -19.39 17.74 -5.50
N GLU A 190 -18.62 18.25 -4.55
CA GLU A 190 -18.81 19.57 -3.98
C GLU A 190 -18.52 20.67 -5.02
N LYS A 191 -19.13 21.83 -4.83
CA LYS A 191 -18.79 22.98 -5.67
C LYS A 191 -17.40 23.48 -5.33
N ARG A 192 -16.71 24.02 -6.33
CA ARG A 192 -15.36 24.60 -6.22
C ARG A 192 -15.22 25.60 -5.06
N ASP A 193 -16.24 26.42 -4.80
CA ASP A 193 -16.25 27.46 -3.77
C ASP A 193 -16.52 26.95 -2.35
N GLU A 194 -17.05 25.73 -2.17
CA GLU A 194 -17.34 25.19 -0.84
C GLU A 194 -16.05 24.93 -0.03
N PHE A 195 -15.04 24.35 -0.69
CA PHE A 195 -13.74 24.04 -0.09
C PHE A 195 -12.56 24.75 -0.77
N ASN A 196 -12.82 25.65 -1.72
CA ASN A 196 -11.80 26.29 -2.56
C ASN A 196 -10.93 25.28 -3.33
N GLU A 197 -11.51 24.14 -3.74
CA GLU A 197 -10.83 23.07 -4.46
C GLU A 197 -10.82 23.35 -5.95
N LEU A 198 -9.67 23.78 -6.46
CA LEU A 198 -9.52 24.20 -7.85
C LEU A 198 -9.73 23.05 -8.84
N PHE A 199 -9.56 21.79 -8.42
CA PHE A 199 -9.78 20.59 -9.22
C PHE A 199 -11.19 20.00 -9.09
N ALA A 200 -12.13 20.68 -8.41
CA ALA A 200 -13.52 20.25 -8.35
C ALA A 200 -14.11 20.14 -9.78
N PRO A 201 -14.78 19.03 -10.13
CA PRO A 201 -15.22 18.77 -11.50
C PRO A 201 -16.35 19.71 -11.93
N SER A 202 -16.39 20.02 -13.22
CA SER A 202 -17.50 20.74 -13.84
C SER A 202 -18.73 19.83 -13.99
N SER A 203 -19.91 20.41 -14.23
CA SER A 203 -21.12 19.62 -14.52
C SER A 203 -20.99 18.77 -15.79
N GLU A 204 -20.20 19.24 -16.77
CA GLU A 204 -19.88 18.48 -17.99
C GLU A 204 -19.01 17.26 -17.67
N TYR A 205 -18.03 17.38 -16.77
CA TYR A 205 -17.24 16.23 -16.32
C TYR A 205 -18.08 15.25 -15.47
N GLY A 206 -19.03 15.79 -14.72
CA GLY A 206 -19.95 15.07 -13.85
C GLY A 206 -19.49 14.98 -12.40
N HIS A 207 -20.34 14.39 -11.57
CA HIS A 207 -20.24 14.54 -10.11
C HIS A 207 -19.98 13.23 -9.36
N LEU A 208 -19.97 12.08 -10.03
CA LEU A 208 -19.62 10.78 -9.43
C LEU A 208 -18.67 10.01 -10.34
N LEU A 209 -17.80 9.21 -9.73
CA LEU A 209 -17.05 8.16 -10.41
C LEU A 209 -17.95 6.93 -10.63
N GLY A 210 -17.85 6.32 -11.80
CA GLY A 210 -18.64 5.16 -12.20
C GLY A 210 -18.18 3.85 -11.55
N HIS A 211 -18.67 2.75 -12.12
CA HIS A 211 -18.17 1.42 -11.79
C HIS A 211 -17.35 0.88 -12.95
N SER A 212 -16.29 0.15 -12.63
CA SER A 212 -15.49 -0.52 -13.64
C SER A 212 -15.78 -2.01 -13.71
N ILE A 213 -15.67 -2.62 -14.89
CA ILE A 213 -15.73 -4.09 -15.03
C ILE A 213 -14.58 -4.60 -15.90
N TYR A 214 -14.00 -5.72 -15.52
CA TYR A 214 -12.85 -6.29 -16.23
C TYR A 214 -13.22 -7.60 -16.90
N PHE A 215 -12.40 -7.98 -17.88
CA PHE A 215 -12.38 -9.33 -18.42
C PHE A 215 -10.95 -9.85 -18.56
N TYR A 216 -10.82 -11.17 -18.59
CA TYR A 216 -9.55 -11.87 -18.83
C TYR A 216 -9.67 -12.72 -20.09
N THR A 217 -8.58 -12.78 -20.83
CA THR A 217 -8.45 -13.58 -22.05
C THR A 217 -7.40 -14.65 -21.84
N LYS A 218 -7.50 -15.73 -22.61
CA LYS A 218 -6.55 -16.83 -22.57
C LYS A 218 -6.26 -17.33 -23.97
N ASP A 219 -4.99 -17.52 -24.29
CA ASP A 219 -4.59 -18.22 -25.51
C ASP A 219 -4.82 -19.73 -25.34
N THR A 220 -5.59 -20.33 -26.24
CA THR A 220 -5.88 -21.77 -26.24
C THR A 220 -4.94 -22.57 -27.14
N GLY A 221 -4.05 -21.91 -27.88
CA GLY A 221 -3.13 -22.51 -28.85
C GLY A 221 -3.81 -23.00 -30.13
N LYS A 222 -5.12 -22.76 -30.31
CA LYS A 222 -5.90 -23.15 -31.49
C LYS A 222 -7.03 -22.15 -31.76
N PRO A 223 -7.54 -22.07 -33.00
CA PRO A 223 -8.62 -21.13 -33.32
C PRO A 223 -9.87 -21.35 -32.47
N VAL A 224 -10.42 -20.26 -31.92
CA VAL A 224 -11.65 -20.26 -31.12
C VAL A 224 -12.72 -19.47 -31.84
N LYS A 225 -13.80 -20.13 -32.25
CA LYS A 225 -14.99 -19.46 -32.78
C LYS A 225 -15.78 -18.83 -31.64
N TYR A 226 -16.12 -17.55 -31.76
CA TYR A 226 -16.95 -16.83 -30.80
C TYR A 226 -18.28 -16.40 -31.43
N VAL A 227 -19.38 -16.64 -30.72
CA VAL A 227 -20.72 -16.15 -31.08
C VAL A 227 -21.18 -15.26 -29.95
N ALA A 228 -21.27 -13.96 -30.22
CA ALA A 228 -21.63 -12.98 -29.20
C ALA A 228 -23.07 -13.14 -28.71
N PRO A 229 -23.34 -12.85 -27.42
CA PRO A 229 -24.70 -12.76 -26.93
C PRO A 229 -25.46 -11.64 -27.65
N ALA A 230 -26.78 -11.77 -27.75
CA ALA A 230 -27.61 -10.82 -28.49
C ALA A 230 -27.52 -9.38 -27.95
N TYR A 231 -27.25 -9.22 -26.66
CA TYR A 231 -27.11 -7.92 -26.00
C TYR A 231 -25.73 -7.26 -26.17
N ALA A 232 -24.74 -7.93 -26.78
CA ALA A 232 -23.43 -7.33 -27.02
C ALA A 232 -23.55 -6.07 -27.89
N LEU A 233 -22.82 -5.02 -27.51
CA LEU A 233 -22.77 -3.76 -28.24
C LEU A 233 -22.30 -4.00 -29.69
N LYS A 234 -23.09 -3.54 -30.66
CA LYS A 234 -22.86 -3.87 -32.08
C LYS A 234 -21.90 -2.90 -32.75
N ASP A 235 -22.02 -1.60 -32.47
CA ASP A 235 -21.16 -0.57 -33.04
C ASP A 235 -20.17 -0.02 -32.01
N VAL A 236 -19.21 -0.87 -31.62
CA VAL A 236 -18.21 -0.48 -30.61
C VAL A 236 -17.32 0.67 -31.10
N GLU A 237 -16.99 0.72 -32.40
CA GLU A 237 -16.17 1.81 -32.94
C GLU A 237 -16.90 3.15 -32.99
N GLY A 238 -18.21 3.14 -33.25
CA GLY A 238 -19.05 4.34 -33.30
C GLY A 238 -19.49 4.83 -31.93
N GLU A 239 -19.72 3.93 -30.97
CA GLU A 239 -20.27 4.27 -29.65
C GLU A 239 -19.22 4.47 -28.55
N ILE A 240 -18.01 3.90 -28.69
CA ILE A 240 -16.93 4.07 -27.70
C ILE A 240 -15.83 4.93 -28.33
N PRO A 241 -15.78 6.25 -28.05
CA PRO A 241 -14.80 7.15 -28.68
C PRO A 241 -13.35 6.68 -28.53
N ARG A 242 -13.03 6.10 -27.36
CA ARG A 242 -11.70 5.59 -27.00
C ARG A 242 -11.41 4.19 -27.51
N PHE A 243 -12.29 3.58 -28.30
CA PHE A 243 -12.08 2.20 -28.73
C PHE A 243 -10.78 2.00 -29.53
N LYS A 244 -10.34 3.03 -30.27
CA LYS A 244 -9.14 2.96 -31.10
C LYS A 244 -7.84 2.68 -30.33
N SER A 245 -7.81 2.89 -29.01
CA SER A 245 -6.65 2.57 -28.17
C SER A 245 -6.68 1.17 -27.57
N PHE A 246 -7.76 0.39 -27.76
CA PHE A 246 -7.85 -0.98 -27.22
C PHE A 246 -6.84 -1.93 -27.87
N SER A 247 -6.32 -2.85 -27.07
CA SER A 247 -5.45 -3.93 -27.54
C SER A 247 -5.89 -5.29 -27.02
N THR A 248 -5.72 -6.33 -27.84
CA THR A 248 -5.94 -7.74 -27.46
C THR A 248 -5.02 -8.21 -26.32
N LYS A 249 -3.97 -7.43 -26.00
CA LYS A 249 -3.03 -7.67 -24.91
C LYS A 249 -3.52 -7.14 -23.56
N GLU A 250 -4.53 -6.28 -23.54
CA GLU A 250 -5.08 -5.71 -22.32
C GLU A 250 -6.09 -6.67 -21.67
N MET A 251 -5.98 -6.84 -20.36
CA MET A 251 -6.88 -7.66 -19.57
C MET A 251 -6.85 -7.24 -18.10
N GLY A 252 -7.82 -7.70 -17.33
CA GLY A 252 -7.90 -7.44 -15.90
C GLY A 252 -7.87 -5.96 -15.57
N CYS A 253 -7.13 -5.60 -14.53
CA CYS A 253 -6.98 -4.21 -14.09
C CYS A 253 -6.46 -3.23 -15.16
N ASN A 254 -5.80 -3.66 -16.25
CA ASN A 254 -5.43 -2.74 -17.33
C ASN A 254 -6.67 -2.14 -18.03
N LEU A 255 -7.83 -2.77 -17.84
CA LEU A 255 -9.14 -2.34 -18.30
C LEU A 255 -9.89 -1.49 -17.26
N TRP A 256 -9.17 -0.88 -16.32
CA TRP A 256 -9.74 -0.03 -15.25
C TRP A 256 -10.68 1.07 -15.76
N TRP A 257 -10.54 1.45 -17.03
CA TRP A 257 -11.29 2.49 -17.70
C TRP A 257 -12.56 2.00 -18.40
N ILE A 258 -12.83 0.68 -18.45
CA ILE A 258 -14.15 0.15 -18.83
C ILE A 258 -15.10 0.47 -17.68
N GLU A 259 -15.55 1.71 -17.68
CA GLU A 259 -16.30 2.35 -16.62
C GLU A 259 -17.59 2.97 -17.15
N TYR A 260 -18.64 2.96 -16.32
CA TYR A 260 -19.92 3.59 -16.61
C TYR A 260 -20.70 3.87 -15.32
N GLY A 261 -21.67 4.78 -15.40
CA GLY A 261 -22.68 4.97 -14.36
C GLY A 261 -22.45 6.13 -13.41
N GLY A 262 -21.45 7.00 -13.64
CA GLY A 262 -21.22 8.21 -12.84
C GLY A 262 -22.33 9.26 -12.99
N ARG A 263 -23.25 9.09 -13.94
CA ARG A 263 -24.48 9.90 -14.08
C ARG A 263 -25.71 9.30 -13.38
N LEU A 264 -25.60 8.07 -12.87
CA LEU A 264 -26.69 7.32 -12.26
C LEU A 264 -26.52 7.25 -10.74
N ASP A 265 -27.52 6.73 -10.05
CA ASP A 265 -27.36 6.41 -8.63
C ASP A 265 -26.44 5.19 -8.51
N THR A 266 -25.19 5.42 -8.11
CA THR A 266 -24.19 4.36 -8.06
C THR A 266 -24.49 3.26 -7.04
N ILE A 267 -25.52 3.43 -6.20
CA ILE A 267 -25.95 2.42 -5.23
C ILE A 267 -27.17 1.68 -5.76
N HIS A 268 -28.24 2.40 -6.07
CA HIS A 268 -29.53 1.80 -6.42
C HIS A 268 -29.57 1.27 -7.86
N ASP A 269 -28.82 1.88 -8.79
CA ASP A 269 -28.79 1.50 -10.21
C ASP A 269 -27.63 0.53 -10.53
N THR A 270 -26.96 -0.03 -9.52
CA THR A 270 -25.75 -0.87 -9.71
C THR A 270 -25.96 -2.03 -10.69
N GLU A 271 -27.14 -2.64 -10.72
CA GLU A 271 -27.45 -3.74 -11.65
C GLU A 271 -27.68 -3.25 -13.08
N GLN A 272 -28.29 -2.07 -13.26
CA GLN A 272 -28.43 -1.44 -14.56
C GLN A 272 -27.06 -1.03 -15.12
N ILE A 273 -26.22 -0.42 -14.28
CA ILE A 273 -24.84 -0.06 -14.63
C ILE A 273 -24.06 -1.30 -15.06
N LYS A 274 -24.15 -2.40 -14.31
CA LYS A 274 -23.50 -3.68 -14.67
C LYS A 274 -23.98 -4.21 -16.02
N TRP A 275 -25.29 -4.20 -16.29
CA TRP A 275 -25.81 -4.68 -17.57
C TRP A 275 -25.23 -3.89 -18.74
N GLU A 276 -25.13 -2.56 -18.60
CA GLU A 276 -24.52 -1.72 -19.63
C GLU A 276 -23.04 -2.04 -19.84
N LEU A 277 -22.29 -2.17 -18.74
CA LEU A 277 -20.88 -2.59 -18.78
C LEU A 277 -20.68 -3.96 -19.43
N TRP A 278 -21.60 -4.92 -19.21
CA TRP A 278 -21.57 -6.20 -19.91
C TRP A 278 -21.81 -6.03 -21.41
N LYS A 279 -22.77 -5.22 -21.85
CA LYS A 279 -22.95 -4.95 -23.29
C LYS A 279 -21.66 -4.47 -23.92
N VAL A 280 -20.96 -3.55 -23.25
CA VAL A 280 -19.66 -3.01 -23.66
C VAL A 280 -18.61 -4.12 -23.72
N VAL A 281 -18.37 -4.88 -22.65
CA VAL A 281 -17.35 -5.95 -22.62
C VAL A 281 -17.58 -6.99 -23.72
N TYR A 282 -18.81 -7.49 -23.83
CA TYR A 282 -19.13 -8.51 -24.82
C TYR A 282 -19.11 -7.95 -26.24
N GLY A 283 -19.40 -6.66 -26.44
CA GLY A 283 -19.22 -5.97 -27.72
C GLY A 283 -17.75 -5.83 -28.10
N VAL A 284 -16.91 -5.34 -27.18
CA VAL A 284 -15.45 -5.22 -27.37
C VAL A 284 -14.85 -6.58 -27.74
N TRP A 285 -15.24 -7.63 -27.02
CA TRP A 285 -14.76 -8.98 -27.31
C TRP A 285 -15.29 -9.54 -28.64
N ASP A 286 -16.55 -9.28 -28.99
CA ASP A 286 -17.11 -9.61 -30.31
C ASP A 286 -16.32 -8.93 -31.42
N TYR A 287 -16.01 -7.65 -31.26
CA TYR A 287 -15.22 -6.89 -32.22
C TYR A 287 -13.81 -7.49 -32.40
N PHE A 288 -13.12 -7.82 -31.31
CA PHE A 288 -11.83 -8.52 -31.40
C PHE A 288 -11.93 -9.84 -32.15
N LYS A 289 -12.96 -10.65 -31.88
CA LYS A 289 -13.08 -11.99 -32.47
C LYS A 289 -13.60 -12.02 -33.90
N ASN A 290 -14.48 -11.09 -34.27
CA ASN A 290 -15.32 -11.23 -35.47
C ASN A 290 -15.20 -10.07 -36.48
N SER A 291 -14.52 -8.95 -36.15
CA SER A 291 -14.34 -7.84 -37.09
C SER A 291 -13.37 -8.13 -38.25
N GLY A 292 -12.51 -9.14 -38.10
CA GLY A 292 -11.40 -9.41 -39.01
C GLY A 292 -10.20 -8.47 -38.85
N ARG A 293 -10.22 -7.52 -37.90
CA ARG A 293 -9.13 -6.54 -37.69
C ARG A 293 -8.06 -6.98 -36.70
N PHE A 294 -8.31 -8.00 -35.89
CA PHE A 294 -7.39 -8.52 -34.87
C PHE A 294 -7.09 -10.00 -35.13
N PRO A 295 -6.28 -10.33 -36.15
CA PRO A 295 -5.94 -11.71 -36.45
C PRO A 295 -5.27 -12.42 -35.26
N GLU A 296 -4.54 -11.69 -34.41
CA GLU A 296 -3.95 -12.23 -33.19
C GLU A 296 -4.97 -12.71 -32.15
N ALA A 297 -6.24 -12.28 -32.26
CA ALA A 297 -7.32 -12.75 -31.40
C ALA A 297 -7.83 -14.15 -31.80
N GLU A 298 -7.39 -14.73 -32.93
CA GLU A 298 -7.90 -16.00 -33.46
C GLU A 298 -7.89 -17.14 -32.42
N ASN A 299 -6.78 -17.28 -31.69
CA ASN A 299 -6.59 -18.35 -30.71
C ASN A 299 -7.04 -17.97 -29.28
N LEU A 300 -7.40 -16.71 -29.07
CA LEU A 300 -7.82 -16.22 -27.77
C LEU A 300 -9.28 -16.63 -27.48
N THR A 301 -9.53 -17.02 -26.22
CA THR A 301 -10.87 -17.19 -25.64
C THR A 301 -11.09 -16.18 -24.51
N LEU A 302 -12.35 -15.85 -24.26
CA LEU A 302 -12.77 -15.09 -23.07
C LEU A 302 -12.76 -16.06 -21.89
N GLU A 303 -11.87 -15.84 -20.93
CA GLU A 303 -11.70 -16.72 -19.77
C GLU A 303 -12.60 -16.31 -18.60
N TRP A 304 -12.77 -15.01 -18.39
CA TRP A 304 -13.56 -14.49 -17.27
C TRP A 304 -14.08 -13.08 -17.58
N VAL A 305 -15.25 -12.75 -17.08
CA VAL A 305 -15.82 -11.40 -17.04
C VAL A 305 -16.30 -11.14 -15.62
N GLY A 306 -16.06 -9.94 -15.10
CA GLY A 306 -16.56 -9.53 -13.79
C GLY A 306 -18.06 -9.76 -13.66
N THR A 307 -18.48 -10.42 -12.59
CA THR A 307 -19.92 -10.62 -12.29
C THR A 307 -20.46 -9.56 -11.33
N ILE A 308 -19.56 -8.85 -10.67
CA ILE A 308 -19.81 -7.72 -9.81
C ILE A 308 -18.93 -6.57 -10.32
N PRO A 309 -19.50 -5.39 -10.61
CA PRO A 309 -18.70 -4.27 -11.05
C PRO A 309 -17.95 -3.64 -9.85
N GLY A 310 -16.71 -3.25 -10.07
CA GLY A 310 -15.88 -2.55 -9.09
C GLY A 310 -16.37 -1.11 -8.93
N LYS A 311 -17.14 -0.84 -7.87
CA LYS A 311 -17.65 0.51 -7.59
C LYS A 311 -16.53 1.43 -7.09
N ARG A 312 -16.36 2.61 -7.70
CA ARG A 312 -15.37 3.62 -7.27
C ARG A 312 -15.90 4.55 -6.22
N GLU A 313 -17.09 5.11 -6.41
CA GLU A 313 -17.69 6.10 -5.52
C GLU A 313 -19.12 5.75 -5.10
N SER A 314 -19.51 6.16 -3.89
CA SER A 314 -20.88 6.12 -3.39
C SER A 314 -21.08 7.17 -2.30
N ARG A 315 -21.27 6.78 -1.03
CA ARG A 315 -21.42 7.70 0.10
C ARG A 315 -20.07 8.03 0.72
N ARG A 316 -19.85 9.31 1.01
CA ARG A 316 -18.77 9.81 1.88
C ARG A 316 -19.38 10.31 3.18
N PHE A 317 -19.03 9.71 4.31
CA PHE A 317 -19.62 10.06 5.61
C PHE A 317 -18.90 11.24 6.25
N ILE A 318 -19.61 11.97 7.10
CA ILE A 318 -19.07 13.19 7.71
C ILE A 318 -18.42 12.85 9.06
N GLY A 319 -17.13 13.11 9.15
CA GLY A 319 -16.39 13.14 10.41
C GLY A 319 -16.02 14.57 10.81
N PRO A 320 -15.43 14.77 12.01
CA PRO A 320 -14.98 16.09 12.46
C PRO A 320 -14.06 16.82 11.47
N THR A 321 -13.30 16.09 10.67
CA THR A 321 -12.48 16.64 9.56
C THR A 321 -12.97 16.07 8.24
N ILE A 322 -13.15 16.94 7.24
CA ILE A 322 -13.29 16.55 5.83
C ILE A 322 -11.93 16.81 5.18
N MET A 323 -11.27 15.75 4.70
CA MET A 323 -10.04 15.90 3.92
C MET A 323 -10.33 16.63 2.61
N VAL A 324 -9.46 17.56 2.20
CA VAL A 324 -9.61 18.36 0.97
C VAL A 324 -8.36 18.27 0.07
N GLN A 325 -8.46 18.71 -1.18
CA GLN A 325 -7.41 18.71 -2.19
C GLN A 325 -6.07 19.24 -1.64
N GLN A 326 -6.13 20.34 -0.89
CA GLN A 326 -4.94 21.01 -0.37
C GLN A 326 -4.21 20.16 0.68
N ASP A 327 -4.91 19.30 1.42
CA ASP A 327 -4.26 18.37 2.36
C ASP A 327 -3.32 17.41 1.61
N ILE A 328 -3.68 17.04 0.38
CA ILE A 328 -2.90 16.16 -0.51
C ILE A 328 -1.79 16.95 -1.22
N VAL A 329 -2.13 18.02 -1.93
CA VAL A 329 -1.18 18.76 -2.78
C VAL A 329 -0.12 19.46 -1.93
N GLU A 330 -0.54 20.16 -0.88
CA GLU A 330 0.37 20.87 0.01
C GLU A 330 1.02 19.94 1.05
N GLN A 331 0.51 18.70 1.18
CA GLN A 331 0.92 17.70 2.16
C GLN A 331 0.80 18.25 3.59
N ARG A 332 -0.42 18.71 3.95
CA ARG A 332 -0.66 19.40 5.22
C ARG A 332 -0.43 18.49 6.42
N TYR A 333 0.00 19.11 7.50
CA TYR A 333 0.21 18.42 8.77
C TYR A 333 -1.10 18.29 9.54
N HIS A 334 -1.37 17.10 10.05
CA HIS A 334 -2.49 16.78 10.92
C HIS A 334 -1.97 16.24 12.26
N SER A 335 -2.34 16.88 13.36
CA SER A 335 -1.89 16.48 14.70
C SER A 335 -2.38 15.08 15.11
N ASP A 336 -3.50 14.65 14.54
CA ASP A 336 -4.17 13.37 14.72
C ASP A 336 -3.95 12.42 13.53
N ALA A 337 -2.86 12.58 12.77
CA ALA A 337 -2.48 11.65 11.72
C ALA A 337 -2.30 10.23 12.26
N VAL A 338 -2.93 9.26 11.60
CA VAL A 338 -2.84 7.82 11.94
C VAL A 338 -2.47 6.95 10.75
N SER A 339 -2.47 7.53 9.54
CA SER A 339 -2.20 6.84 8.28
C SER A 339 -1.69 7.86 7.26
N PHE A 340 -1.50 7.41 6.02
CA PHE A 340 -1.03 8.22 4.92
C PHE A 340 -1.51 7.68 3.57
N GLY A 341 -1.47 8.54 2.54
CA GLY A 341 -1.69 8.16 1.16
C GLY A 341 -0.63 8.77 0.23
N GLY A 342 -0.68 8.38 -1.04
CA GLY A 342 0.25 8.87 -2.07
C GLY A 342 -0.18 8.60 -3.50
N TRP A 343 -1.44 8.22 -3.72
CA TRP A 343 -1.99 8.08 -5.06
C TRP A 343 -2.23 9.46 -5.70
N SER A 344 -2.33 9.54 -7.02
CA SER A 344 -2.77 10.76 -7.70
C SER A 344 -4.18 11.17 -7.28
N LEU A 345 -4.52 12.43 -7.51
CA LEU A 345 -5.90 12.86 -7.66
C LEU A 345 -6.42 12.25 -8.98
N ASP A 346 -7.03 11.07 -8.87
CA ASP A 346 -7.49 10.22 -9.98
C ASP A 346 -9.01 10.35 -10.16
N LEU A 347 -9.41 11.39 -10.91
CA LEU A 347 -10.80 11.66 -11.28
C LEU A 347 -11.14 11.03 -12.63
N HIS A 348 -12.38 10.60 -12.79
CA HIS A 348 -12.91 9.91 -13.97
C HIS A 348 -14.16 10.65 -14.45
N PRO A 349 -14.36 10.81 -15.77
CA PRO A 349 -15.59 11.42 -16.28
C PRO A 349 -16.79 10.53 -15.98
N ALA A 350 -17.91 11.14 -15.59
CA ALA A 350 -19.11 10.43 -15.17
C ALA A 350 -19.74 9.56 -16.28
N ASP A 351 -19.51 9.91 -17.55
CA ASP A 351 -19.99 9.18 -18.73
C ASP A 351 -19.12 7.95 -19.07
N GLY A 352 -17.95 7.81 -18.43
CA GLY A 352 -17.11 6.62 -18.54
C GLY A 352 -16.64 6.32 -19.96
N VAL A 353 -16.86 5.10 -20.46
CA VAL A 353 -16.46 4.67 -21.81
C VAL A 353 -17.13 5.46 -22.95
N PHE A 354 -18.25 6.11 -22.68
CA PHE A 354 -18.99 6.93 -23.66
C PHE A 354 -18.56 8.40 -23.65
N SER A 355 -17.61 8.75 -22.79
CA SER A 355 -17.04 10.09 -22.71
C SER A 355 -16.16 10.42 -23.92
N GLU A 356 -16.29 11.63 -24.44
CA GLU A 356 -15.38 12.21 -25.45
C GLU A 356 -14.07 12.73 -24.84
N VAL A 357 -14.05 13.00 -23.52
CA VAL A 357 -12.83 13.35 -22.79
C VAL A 357 -12.08 12.10 -22.31
N ASP A 358 -10.79 12.25 -22.01
CA ASP A 358 -9.95 11.17 -21.48
C ASP A 358 -10.59 10.49 -20.27
N GLY A 359 -10.53 9.16 -20.24
CA GLY A 359 -11.23 8.37 -19.20
C GLY A 359 -10.63 8.46 -17.80
N CYS A 360 -9.58 9.26 -17.60
CA CYS A 360 -9.19 9.75 -16.28
C CYS A 360 -8.35 11.02 -16.40
N THR A 361 -8.36 11.84 -15.36
CA THR A 361 -7.39 12.90 -15.14
C THR A 361 -6.61 12.59 -13.87
N GLN A 362 -5.28 12.43 -13.99
CA GLN A 362 -4.41 11.99 -12.91
C GLN A 362 -3.29 12.99 -12.66
N TRP A 363 -3.35 13.66 -11.52
CA TRP A 363 -2.29 14.58 -11.07
C TRP A 363 -1.71 14.13 -9.73
N HIS A 364 -0.40 14.01 -9.66
CA HIS A 364 0.31 13.60 -8.44
C HIS A 364 0.73 14.79 -7.59
N SER A 365 0.80 14.59 -6.27
CA SER A 365 1.54 15.45 -5.35
C SER A 365 3.05 15.13 -5.39
N LYS A 366 3.89 16.03 -4.90
CA LYS A 366 5.36 15.87 -4.83
C LYS A 366 5.84 14.83 -3.80
N GLY A 367 4.93 14.26 -3.01
CA GLY A 367 5.21 13.29 -1.96
C GLY A 367 3.93 12.75 -1.31
N VAL A 368 4.09 11.91 -0.29
CA VAL A 368 2.97 11.37 0.50
C VAL A 368 2.31 12.43 1.38
N TYR A 369 1.06 12.19 1.78
CA TYR A 369 0.27 13.07 2.65
C TYR A 369 -0.29 12.30 3.86
N GLN A 370 -0.52 12.99 4.97
CA GLN A 370 -1.09 12.38 6.19
C GLN A 370 -2.61 12.22 6.09
N ILE A 371 -3.15 11.22 6.76
CA ILE A 371 -4.61 11.03 6.90
C ILE A 371 -4.97 11.06 8.40
N PRO A 372 -5.82 12.02 8.83
CA PRO A 372 -6.19 12.21 10.24
C PRO A 372 -7.26 11.23 10.70
N PHE A 373 -7.21 10.80 11.97
CA PHE A 373 -8.24 9.94 12.56
C PHE A 373 -9.62 10.62 12.63
N SER A 374 -9.67 11.94 12.78
CA SER A 374 -10.90 12.73 12.74
C SER A 374 -11.66 12.64 11.41
N SER A 375 -11.07 12.07 10.35
CA SER A 375 -11.78 11.78 9.11
C SER A 375 -12.44 10.39 9.09
N MET A 376 -12.25 9.57 10.12
CA MET A 376 -12.67 8.16 10.17
C MET A 376 -13.65 7.84 11.30
N VAL A 377 -14.18 8.86 11.98
CA VAL A 377 -15.08 8.71 13.15
C VAL A 377 -16.34 9.56 12.98
N CYS A 378 -17.46 9.09 13.53
CA CYS A 378 -18.74 9.80 13.54
C CYS A 378 -18.88 10.63 14.82
N SER A 379 -19.35 11.88 14.71
CA SER A 379 -19.63 12.71 15.91
C SER A 379 -21.00 12.40 16.50
N GLU A 380 -21.95 11.99 15.67
CA GLU A 380 -23.37 11.78 16.01
C GLU A 380 -23.64 10.35 16.51
N ILE A 381 -22.75 9.40 16.23
CA ILE A 381 -22.91 7.98 16.59
C ILE A 381 -21.65 7.53 17.30
N PRO A 382 -21.62 7.56 18.65
CA PRO A 382 -20.37 7.50 19.40
C PRO A 382 -19.54 6.23 19.15
N ASN A 383 -20.20 5.10 18.86
CA ASN A 383 -19.55 3.80 18.69
C ASN A 383 -19.38 3.35 17.23
N LEU A 384 -19.41 4.29 16.28
CA LEU A 384 -19.27 4.02 14.86
C LEU A 384 -18.00 4.65 14.27
N MET A 385 -17.25 3.85 13.52
CA MET A 385 -16.07 4.28 12.75
C MET A 385 -16.24 3.96 11.26
N TYR A 386 -15.62 4.76 10.40
CA TYR A 386 -15.69 4.69 8.95
C TYR A 386 -14.43 4.03 8.37
N GLY A 387 -14.58 2.85 7.78
CA GLY A 387 -13.48 2.06 7.22
C GLY A 387 -13.49 1.97 5.69
N GLY A 388 -12.29 1.98 5.11
CA GLY A 388 -12.11 1.96 3.67
C GLY A 388 -12.49 3.28 3.01
N ARG A 389 -13.14 3.22 1.85
CA ARG A 389 -13.39 4.40 1.00
C ARG A 389 -14.47 5.35 1.54
N ILE A 390 -15.24 4.97 2.56
CA ILE A 390 -16.39 5.76 3.03
C ILE A 390 -16.03 6.87 4.04
N MET A 391 -14.73 7.05 4.32
CA MET A 391 -14.22 8.08 5.21
C MET A 391 -14.59 9.51 4.76
N SER A 392 -14.41 10.46 5.66
CA SER A 392 -14.72 11.87 5.47
C SER A 392 -13.69 12.58 4.59
N ALA A 393 -14.07 12.84 3.34
CA ALA A 393 -13.28 13.53 2.34
C ALA A 393 -14.19 14.27 1.35
N SER A 394 -13.68 15.36 0.77
CA SER A 394 -14.27 15.95 -0.43
C SER A 394 -14.15 14.98 -1.61
N HIS A 395 -14.90 15.22 -2.69
CA HIS A 395 -14.79 14.42 -3.91
C HIS A 395 -13.38 14.41 -4.50
N VAL A 396 -12.68 15.55 -4.46
CA VAL A 396 -11.32 15.66 -4.99
C VAL A 396 -10.35 14.87 -4.12
N ALA A 397 -10.39 15.02 -2.79
CA ALA A 397 -9.49 14.28 -1.91
C ALA A 397 -9.77 12.77 -1.93
N PHE A 398 -11.04 12.40 -2.00
CA PHE A 398 -11.51 11.02 -2.13
C PHE A 398 -10.86 10.29 -3.31
N ALA A 399 -10.58 10.99 -4.41
CA ALA A 399 -9.93 10.44 -5.59
C ALA A 399 -8.57 9.75 -5.27
N SER A 400 -7.86 10.23 -4.24
CA SER A 400 -6.59 9.67 -3.80
C SER A 400 -6.71 8.78 -2.55
N THR A 401 -7.60 9.09 -1.61
CA THR A 401 -7.69 8.36 -0.32
C THR A 401 -8.37 6.99 -0.45
N ARG A 402 -9.18 6.78 -1.51
CA ARG A 402 -9.98 5.56 -1.72
C ARG A 402 -9.20 4.31 -2.16
N VAL A 403 -7.89 4.42 -2.37
CA VAL A 403 -7.09 3.33 -2.96
C VAL A 403 -6.84 2.22 -1.93
N MET A 404 -6.80 0.95 -2.38
CA MET A 404 -7.00 -0.20 -1.49
C MET A 404 -5.93 -0.36 -0.41
N ALA A 405 -4.64 -0.17 -0.71
CA ALA A 405 -3.61 -0.26 0.33
C ALA A 405 -3.71 0.89 1.34
N THR A 406 -4.03 2.11 0.88
CA THR A 406 -4.33 3.27 1.73
C THR A 406 -5.55 3.00 2.63
N CYS A 407 -6.63 2.45 2.08
CA CYS A 407 -7.79 1.98 2.83
C CYS A 407 -7.43 0.90 3.87
N GLY A 408 -6.53 -0.01 3.53
CA GLY A 408 -5.98 -1.00 4.46
C GLY A 408 -5.18 -0.36 5.60
N ALA A 409 -4.32 0.61 5.30
CA ALA A 409 -3.55 1.34 6.32
C ALA A 409 -4.45 2.16 7.25
N ASN A 410 -5.52 2.77 6.71
CA ASN A 410 -6.56 3.42 7.51
C ASN A 410 -7.27 2.43 8.43
N ALA A 411 -7.64 1.26 7.90
CA ALA A 411 -8.33 0.23 8.67
C ALA A 411 -7.46 -0.43 9.74
N ASN A 412 -6.14 -0.51 9.52
CA ASN A 412 -5.19 -0.90 10.56
C ASN A 412 -5.30 0.05 11.76
N ALA A 413 -5.43 1.36 11.49
CA ALA A 413 -5.66 2.35 12.54
C ALA A 413 -6.97 2.11 13.30
N LEU A 414 -8.07 1.79 12.60
CA LEU A 414 -9.35 1.50 13.23
C LEU A 414 -9.32 0.27 14.14
N GLY A 415 -8.60 -0.79 13.76
CA GLY A 415 -8.46 -1.97 14.60
C GLY A 415 -7.71 -1.70 15.91
N ILE A 416 -6.64 -0.89 15.86
CA ILE A 416 -5.92 -0.45 17.06
C ILE A 416 -6.76 0.52 17.88
N ALA A 417 -7.51 1.44 17.25
CA ALA A 417 -8.45 2.32 17.92
C ALA A 417 -9.48 1.51 18.73
N ALA A 418 -10.08 0.47 18.13
CA ALA A 418 -11.03 -0.39 18.81
C ALA A 418 -10.45 -1.05 20.07
N SER A 419 -9.19 -1.51 20.01
CA SER A 419 -8.49 -2.05 21.18
C SER A 419 -8.27 -1.01 22.27
N LEU A 420 -7.89 0.22 21.90
CA LEU A 420 -7.69 1.31 22.84
C LEU A 420 -8.98 1.77 23.51
N CYS A 421 -10.05 1.93 22.73
CA CYS A 421 -11.39 2.22 23.23
C CYS A 421 -11.84 1.16 24.25
N LYS A 422 -11.64 -0.13 23.93
CA LYS A 422 -11.93 -1.24 24.87
C LYS A 422 -11.09 -1.13 26.16
N LYS A 423 -9.77 -0.94 26.04
CA LYS A 423 -8.84 -0.87 27.19
C LYS A 423 -9.14 0.32 28.10
N GLN A 424 -9.52 1.46 27.52
CA GLN A 424 -9.77 2.70 28.25
C GLN A 424 -11.25 2.90 28.62
N SER A 425 -12.14 2.05 28.10
CA SER A 425 -13.60 2.21 28.23
C SER A 425 -14.10 3.58 27.74
N VAL A 426 -13.61 4.00 26.57
CA VAL A 426 -13.94 5.28 25.93
C VAL A 426 -14.47 5.06 24.53
N ASP A 427 -15.20 6.04 24.00
CA ASP A 427 -15.64 6.03 22.60
C ASP A 427 -14.54 6.55 21.65
N PRO A 428 -14.55 6.13 20.36
CA PRO A 428 -13.58 6.56 19.34
C PRO A 428 -13.24 8.05 19.33
N MET A 429 -14.24 8.93 19.44
CA MET A 429 -14.04 10.39 19.45
C MET A 429 -13.12 10.86 20.58
N GLU A 430 -13.11 10.18 21.72
CA GLU A 430 -12.25 10.53 22.87
C GLU A 430 -10.77 10.24 22.60
N LEU A 431 -10.44 9.43 21.59
CA LEU A 431 -9.05 9.24 21.15
C LEU A 431 -8.47 10.49 20.49
N LEU A 432 -9.29 11.43 20.02
CA LEU A 432 -8.83 12.72 19.47
C LEU A 432 -8.24 13.65 20.53
N VAL A 433 -8.52 13.40 21.82
CA VAL A 433 -7.89 14.14 22.92
C VAL A 433 -6.38 13.96 22.84
N LYS A 434 -5.63 15.07 22.90
CA LYS A 434 -4.17 15.10 22.64
C LYS A 434 -3.36 14.03 23.37
N SER A 435 -3.67 13.72 24.64
CA SER A 435 -3.00 12.65 25.39
C SER A 435 -3.29 11.27 24.83
N ASN A 436 -4.56 11.01 24.50
CA ASN A 436 -5.01 9.74 23.94
C ASN A 436 -4.48 9.56 22.51
N MET A 437 -4.47 10.62 21.71
CA MET A 437 -3.91 10.59 20.35
C MET A 437 -2.42 10.25 20.33
N LYS A 438 -1.63 10.81 21.25
CA LYS A 438 -0.21 10.44 21.38
C LYS A 438 -0.03 8.96 21.72
N ASN A 439 -0.84 8.44 22.65
CA ASN A 439 -0.83 7.01 22.99
C ASN A 439 -1.24 6.17 21.78
N PHE A 440 -2.27 6.60 21.05
CA PHE A 440 -2.76 5.91 19.87
C PHE A 440 -1.71 5.84 18.75
N GLN A 441 -1.08 6.96 18.40
CA GLN A 441 0.03 7.00 17.44
C GLN A 441 1.20 6.10 17.87
N ARG A 442 1.52 6.06 19.18
CA ARG A 442 2.53 5.14 19.72
C ARG A 442 2.14 3.68 19.52
N GLU A 443 0.94 3.26 19.90
CA GLU A 443 0.47 1.89 19.71
C GLU A 443 0.40 1.49 18.22
N LEU A 444 0.02 2.42 17.35
CA LEU A 444 0.03 2.21 15.91
C LEU A 444 1.43 1.91 15.38
N MET A 445 2.40 2.77 15.70
CA MET A 445 3.78 2.57 15.31
C MET A 445 4.38 1.31 15.95
N ARG A 446 3.96 0.97 17.19
CA ARG A 446 4.35 -0.30 17.82
C ARG A 446 3.89 -1.51 17.00
N PHE A 447 2.70 -1.42 16.42
CA PHE A 447 2.10 -2.42 15.54
C PHE A 447 2.57 -2.33 14.07
N GLY A 448 3.57 -1.49 13.77
CA GLY A 448 4.21 -1.40 12.45
C GLY A 448 3.60 -0.40 11.48
N GLN A 449 2.64 0.42 11.92
CA GLN A 449 2.10 1.52 11.11
C GLN A 449 3.16 2.59 10.89
N PHE A 450 3.32 3.06 9.65
CA PHE A 450 4.10 4.26 9.35
C PHE A 450 3.21 5.49 9.33
N ILE A 451 3.62 6.55 10.01
CA ILE A 451 2.94 7.84 10.03
C ILE A 451 3.97 8.92 9.62
N PRO A 452 3.87 9.49 8.40
CA PRO A 452 4.83 10.48 7.91
C PRO A 452 5.03 11.63 8.90
N GLY A 453 6.28 12.01 9.16
CA GLY A 453 6.61 13.09 10.10
C GLY A 453 6.60 12.71 11.58
N TYR A 454 6.19 11.49 11.94
CA TYR A 454 6.25 10.98 13.30
C TYR A 454 7.42 10.00 13.48
N LYS A 455 7.92 9.91 14.71
CA LYS A 455 8.90 8.92 15.14
C LYS A 455 8.36 8.20 16.36
N LEU A 456 8.58 6.89 16.44
CA LEU A 456 8.24 6.15 17.64
C LEU A 456 9.10 6.62 18.80
N ASN A 457 8.46 7.19 19.82
CA ASN A 457 9.09 7.48 21.10
C ASN A 457 8.41 6.63 22.16
N ASP A 458 9.11 5.58 22.56
CA ASP A 458 8.58 4.53 23.41
C ASP A 458 9.45 4.34 24.65
N SER A 459 9.00 4.79 25.82
CA SER A 459 9.75 4.65 27.06
C SER A 459 9.87 3.22 27.57
N GLU A 460 9.07 2.28 27.05
CA GLU A 460 9.12 0.85 27.43
C GLU A 460 10.10 0.06 26.55
N ASP A 461 10.63 0.67 25.48
CA ASP A 461 11.65 0.05 24.64
C ASP A 461 13.03 0.14 25.31
N LEU A 462 13.49 -1.00 25.81
CA LEU A 462 14.77 -1.15 26.53
C LEU A 462 15.98 -0.81 25.65
N VAL A 463 15.87 -0.87 24.31
CA VAL A 463 16.98 -0.46 23.42
C VAL A 463 17.33 1.01 23.62
N ARG A 464 16.37 1.85 24.00
CA ARG A 464 16.61 3.29 24.23
C ARG A 464 17.47 3.58 25.46
N SER A 465 17.53 2.64 26.40
CA SER A 465 18.42 2.71 27.57
C SER A 465 19.71 1.91 27.38
N ALA A 466 19.95 1.35 26.19
CA ALA A 466 21.21 0.68 25.89
C ALA A 466 22.36 1.69 25.94
N THR A 467 23.44 1.31 26.62
CA THR A 467 24.67 2.12 26.70
C THR A 467 25.62 1.84 25.54
N LYS A 468 25.35 0.76 24.79
CA LYS A 468 26.17 0.29 23.68
C LYS A 468 25.29 -0.29 22.58
N ILE A 469 25.47 0.20 21.36
CA ILE A 469 24.88 -0.36 20.13
C ILE A 469 26.00 -0.44 19.10
N GLU A 470 26.48 -1.64 18.83
CA GLU A 470 27.65 -1.88 17.99
C GLU A 470 27.38 -2.90 16.89
N GLY A 471 27.83 -2.61 15.68
CA GLY A 471 27.79 -3.55 14.57
C GLY A 471 28.62 -3.02 13.41
N SER A 472 29.45 -3.87 12.82
CA SER A 472 30.17 -3.52 11.60
C SER A 472 29.17 -3.17 10.50
N SER A 473 29.34 -1.99 9.90
CA SER A 473 28.32 -1.36 9.06
C SER A 473 28.84 -1.14 7.64
N PHE A 474 27.94 -1.15 6.67
CA PHE A 474 28.26 -0.79 5.29
C PHE A 474 28.55 0.71 5.16
N GLU A 475 29.68 1.05 4.54
CA GLU A 475 30.01 2.40 4.09
C GLU A 475 30.08 2.40 2.56
N LEU A 476 29.47 3.39 1.92
CA LEU A 476 29.46 3.51 0.47
C LEU A 476 30.70 4.29 0.01
N SER A 477 31.78 3.57 -0.28
CA SER A 477 32.96 4.11 -0.95
C SER A 477 33.00 3.79 -2.44
N GLN A 478 32.39 2.67 -2.86
CA GLN A 478 32.41 2.21 -4.24
C GLN A 478 31.19 1.33 -4.57
N LEU A 479 30.66 1.50 -5.79
CA LEU A 479 29.86 0.52 -6.51
C LEU A 479 30.63 0.09 -7.77
N PRO A 480 30.94 -1.21 -7.94
CA PRO A 480 31.77 -1.68 -9.04
C PRO A 480 31.06 -1.58 -10.40
N ALA A 481 31.83 -1.38 -11.46
CA ALA A 481 31.36 -1.38 -12.85
C ALA A 481 31.23 -2.81 -13.39
N ASP A 482 30.25 -3.56 -12.88
CA ASP A 482 29.98 -4.96 -13.22
C ASP A 482 28.56 -5.21 -13.77
N GLY A 483 27.76 -4.15 -13.89
CA GLY A 483 26.42 -4.13 -14.49
C GLY A 483 26.42 -3.73 -15.97
N PRO A 484 25.27 -3.87 -16.65
CA PRO A 484 25.13 -3.48 -18.04
C PRO A 484 25.25 -1.95 -18.21
N PRO A 485 25.97 -1.45 -19.22
CA PRO A 485 26.02 0.00 -19.46
C PRO A 485 24.63 0.55 -19.75
N LYS A 486 24.35 1.76 -19.28
CA LYS A 486 23.06 2.44 -19.45
C LYS A 486 23.25 3.68 -20.32
N VAL A 487 22.70 3.64 -21.53
CA VAL A 487 22.65 4.80 -22.43
C VAL A 487 21.73 5.86 -21.85
N LEU A 488 22.17 7.13 -21.88
CA LEU A 488 21.44 8.28 -21.36
C LEU A 488 20.40 8.80 -22.36
N VAL A 489 19.51 7.91 -22.82
CA VAL A 489 18.32 8.27 -23.64
C VAL A 489 17.31 9.13 -22.89
N ARG A 490 17.42 9.16 -21.56
CA ARG A 490 16.76 10.05 -20.63
C ARG A 490 17.78 10.46 -19.57
N SER A 491 17.55 11.60 -18.92
CA SER A 491 18.36 11.99 -17.77
C SER A 491 18.26 10.93 -16.68
N LEU A 492 19.39 10.57 -16.06
CA LEU A 492 19.52 9.50 -15.08
C LEU A 492 20.18 10.04 -13.83
N ALA A 493 19.65 9.70 -12.65
CA ALA A 493 20.23 10.12 -11.39
C ALA A 493 20.47 8.95 -10.43
N GLN A 494 21.61 8.97 -9.75
CA GLN A 494 21.83 8.15 -8.56
C GLN A 494 21.28 8.89 -7.34
N MET A 495 20.30 8.30 -6.66
CA MET A 495 19.83 8.83 -5.38
C MET A 495 20.84 8.49 -4.28
N LEU A 496 21.21 9.47 -3.45
CA LEU A 496 22.22 9.32 -2.40
C LEU A 496 21.71 9.92 -1.07
N PRO A 497 21.74 9.17 0.04
CA PRO A 497 21.32 9.67 1.35
C PRO A 497 22.46 10.49 2.00
N LEU A 498 22.49 11.81 1.75
CA LEU A 498 23.52 12.67 2.30
C LEU A 498 23.03 13.44 3.54
N SER A 499 23.89 13.50 4.55
CA SER A 499 23.69 14.41 5.67
C SER A 499 23.87 15.86 5.24
N GLN A 500 23.42 16.81 6.07
CA GLN A 500 23.75 18.22 5.87
C GLN A 500 25.27 18.41 5.98
N GLY A 501 25.85 19.24 5.12
CA GLY A 501 27.29 19.51 5.09
C GLY A 501 27.96 19.10 3.78
N PRO A 502 29.27 18.83 3.78
CA PRO A 502 30.04 18.61 2.55
C PRO A 502 29.52 17.48 1.67
N VAL A 503 29.48 17.72 0.37
CA VAL A 503 29.17 16.69 -0.64
C VAL A 503 30.47 15.97 -1.02
N PRO A 504 30.49 14.62 -1.09
CA PRO A 504 31.69 13.89 -1.49
C PRO A 504 32.06 14.15 -2.95
N THR A 505 33.33 13.94 -3.28
CA THR A 505 33.78 13.85 -4.67
C THR A 505 33.32 12.51 -5.25
N PHE A 506 32.79 12.53 -6.47
CA PHE A 506 32.38 11.33 -7.18
C PHE A 506 33.34 11.03 -8.33
N SER A 507 33.65 9.76 -8.56
CA SER A 507 34.30 9.33 -9.80
C SER A 507 33.45 8.30 -10.54
N ILE A 508 33.28 8.47 -11.84
CA ILE A 508 32.44 7.63 -12.71
C ILE A 508 33.08 7.47 -14.09
N ALA A 509 32.93 6.28 -14.68
CA ALA A 509 33.31 6.03 -16.07
C ALA A 509 32.11 6.25 -17.00
N ALA A 510 32.31 7.08 -18.02
CA ALA A 510 31.33 7.34 -19.08
C ALA A 510 31.90 6.93 -20.44
N MET A 511 31.16 6.13 -21.19
CA MET A 511 31.47 5.81 -22.59
C MET A 511 30.81 6.84 -23.49
N SER A 512 31.57 7.42 -24.42
CA SER A 512 31.01 8.24 -25.50
C SER A 512 31.27 7.60 -26.85
N VAL A 513 30.32 7.70 -27.78
CA VAL A 513 30.52 7.24 -29.17
C VAL A 513 31.08 8.35 -30.09
N GLU A 514 31.01 9.60 -29.65
CA GLU A 514 31.48 10.78 -30.39
C GLU A 514 32.05 11.86 -29.47
N ASN A 515 32.54 12.96 -30.04
CA ASN A 515 32.86 14.14 -29.23
C ASN A 515 31.55 14.82 -28.80
N THR A 516 31.33 14.96 -27.49
CA THR A 516 30.07 15.54 -26.96
C THR A 516 30.32 16.22 -25.62
N VAL A 517 29.29 16.87 -25.06
CA VAL A 517 29.34 17.49 -23.74
C VAL A 517 28.31 16.81 -22.84
N LEU A 518 28.76 16.25 -21.71
CA LEU A 518 27.89 15.72 -20.67
C LEU A 518 27.70 16.77 -19.57
N THR A 519 26.45 17.14 -19.30
CA THR A 519 26.10 18.01 -18.18
C THR A 519 25.72 17.15 -16.98
N VAL A 520 26.35 17.43 -15.83
CA VAL A 520 26.11 16.74 -14.57
C VAL A 520 25.67 17.75 -13.53
N GLN A 521 24.59 17.45 -12.83
CA GLN A 521 24.01 18.29 -11.80
C GLN A 521 23.89 17.55 -10.48
N LEU A 522 24.17 18.23 -9.38
CA LEU A 522 23.73 17.79 -8.07
C LEU A 522 22.39 18.45 -7.78
N ARG A 523 21.33 17.66 -7.61
CA ARG A 523 20.00 18.17 -7.29
C ARG A 523 19.53 17.72 -5.91
N GLY A 524 18.69 18.53 -5.27
CA GLY A 524 18.00 18.22 -4.02
C GLY A 524 16.49 18.48 -4.15
N SER A 525 15.75 18.20 -3.07
CA SER A 525 14.32 18.48 -2.99
C SER A 525 14.06 19.75 -2.19
N GLN A 526 12.97 20.47 -2.51
CA GLN A 526 12.59 21.65 -1.73
C GLN A 526 12.18 21.24 -0.31
N LYS A 527 11.34 20.21 -0.19
CA LYS A 527 11.02 19.55 1.09
C LYS A 527 11.92 18.31 1.26
N PRO A 528 12.62 18.14 2.40
CA PRO A 528 13.60 17.06 2.58
C PRO A 528 13.00 15.65 2.63
N TYR A 529 11.67 15.53 2.80
CA TYR A 529 10.95 14.25 2.80
C TYR A 529 10.31 13.92 1.44
N ASN A 530 10.41 14.84 0.47
CA ASN A 530 10.05 14.55 -0.91
C ASN A 530 11.28 13.99 -1.64
N TYR A 531 11.05 13.34 -2.78
CA TYR A 531 12.10 12.81 -3.64
C TYR A 531 11.98 13.40 -5.05
N THR A 532 11.82 14.72 -5.11
CA THR A 532 11.64 15.48 -6.34
C THR A 532 12.87 16.35 -6.54
N PRO A 533 13.72 16.11 -7.56
CA PRO A 533 14.97 16.85 -7.77
C PRO A 533 14.72 18.24 -8.40
N GLU A 534 14.05 19.12 -7.66
CA GLU A 534 13.60 20.44 -8.10
C GLU A 534 14.61 21.57 -7.81
N VAL A 535 15.60 21.33 -6.95
CA VAL A 535 16.61 22.34 -6.58
C VAL A 535 17.97 21.93 -7.15
N ILE A 536 18.50 22.69 -8.11
CA ILE A 536 19.88 22.51 -8.59
C ILE A 536 20.83 23.12 -7.55
N LEU A 537 21.61 22.26 -6.89
CA LEU A 537 22.61 22.67 -5.90
C LEU A 537 23.94 23.05 -6.58
N ALA A 538 24.30 22.35 -7.66
CA ALA A 538 25.48 22.63 -8.46
C ALA A 538 25.36 22.00 -9.87
N GLU A 539 26.10 22.55 -10.84
CA GLU A 539 26.21 22.03 -12.20
C GLU A 539 27.68 22.05 -12.66
N THR A 540 28.08 21.03 -13.40
CA THR A 540 29.36 21.00 -14.12
C THR A 540 29.18 20.35 -15.50
N LYS A 541 30.12 20.59 -16.41
CA LYS A 541 30.09 20.08 -17.78
C LYS A 541 31.42 19.42 -18.12
N PHE A 542 31.36 18.27 -18.78
CA PHE A 542 32.52 17.51 -19.22
C PHE A 542 32.52 17.36 -20.74
N SER A 543 33.60 17.78 -21.39
CA SER A 543 33.85 17.46 -22.80
C SER A 543 34.34 16.01 -22.89
N LEU A 544 33.59 15.17 -23.59
CA LEU A 544 33.89 13.76 -23.77
C LEU A 544 34.43 13.51 -25.17
N VAL A 545 35.36 12.56 -25.27
CA VAL A 545 35.89 12.04 -26.54
C VAL A 545 35.39 10.62 -26.79
N PRO A 546 35.38 10.11 -28.04
CA PRO A 546 35.01 8.72 -28.32
C PRO A 546 35.82 7.73 -27.48
N GLY A 547 35.14 6.75 -26.88
CA GLY A 547 35.71 5.77 -25.96
C GLY A 547 35.41 6.05 -24.49
N GLN A 548 36.26 5.54 -23.60
CA GLN A 548 36.10 5.70 -22.16
C GLN A 548 36.61 7.06 -21.68
N ASN A 549 35.81 7.73 -20.85
CA ASN A 549 36.14 8.96 -20.18
C ASN A 549 35.93 8.76 -18.67
N ASP A 550 36.99 8.95 -17.87
CA ASP A 550 36.91 8.89 -16.42
C ASP A 550 36.64 10.31 -15.87
N LEU A 551 35.47 10.48 -15.27
CA LEU A 551 35.01 11.77 -14.77
C LEU A 551 35.27 11.85 -13.27
N VAL A 552 35.90 12.93 -12.82
CA VAL A 552 36.00 13.31 -11.41
C VAL A 552 35.11 14.53 -11.19
N ILE A 553 34.09 14.35 -10.36
CA ILE A 553 33.03 15.33 -10.12
C ILE A 553 33.16 15.82 -8.69
N ASP A 554 33.80 16.98 -8.52
CA ASP A 554 33.86 17.71 -7.27
C ASP A 554 33.08 19.03 -7.43
N PHE A 555 31.87 19.07 -6.87
CA PHE A 555 31.00 20.25 -6.96
C PHE A 555 31.45 21.38 -6.03
N LYS A 556 32.26 21.10 -5.00
CA LYS A 556 32.66 22.09 -3.97
C LYS A 556 31.49 22.84 -3.34
N VAL A 557 30.38 22.12 -3.12
CA VAL A 557 29.19 22.64 -2.46
C VAL A 557 28.85 21.84 -1.21
N GLU A 558 28.02 22.42 -0.36
CA GLU A 558 27.44 21.74 0.78
C GLU A 558 25.98 21.38 0.49
N ASN A 559 25.56 20.22 0.94
CA ASN A 559 24.17 19.83 0.99
C ASN A 559 23.46 20.63 2.11
N PRO A 560 22.45 21.46 1.80
CA PRO A 560 21.88 22.42 2.76
C PRO A 560 21.08 21.77 3.89
N GLN A 561 20.61 20.54 3.70
CA GLN A 561 19.80 19.80 4.68
C GLN A 561 19.97 18.29 4.49
N THR A 562 19.80 17.49 5.55
CA THR A 562 19.75 16.03 5.38
C THR A 562 18.57 15.63 4.49
N GLN A 563 18.88 14.97 3.38
CA GLN A 563 17.91 14.54 2.36
C GLN A 563 18.54 13.49 1.45
N TYR A 564 17.72 12.93 0.55
CA TYR A 564 18.26 12.29 -0.64
C TYR A 564 18.62 13.37 -1.67
N VAL A 565 19.88 13.38 -2.10
CA VAL A 565 20.34 14.17 -3.25
C VAL A 565 20.38 13.28 -4.48
N PHE A 566 20.40 13.91 -5.65
CA PHE A 566 20.34 13.27 -6.96
C PHE A 566 21.57 13.68 -7.75
N LEU A 567 22.55 12.78 -7.87
CA LEU A 567 23.67 12.95 -8.80
C LEU A 567 23.15 12.66 -10.21
N SER A 568 22.77 13.72 -10.91
CA SER A 568 21.97 13.69 -12.14
C SER A 568 22.86 13.90 -13.37
N PHE A 569 22.80 12.95 -14.29
CA PHE A 569 23.45 13.02 -15.59
C PHE A 569 22.37 13.33 -16.63
N LEU A 570 22.47 14.49 -17.27
CA LEU A 570 21.43 14.92 -18.22
C LEU A 570 21.47 14.08 -19.50
N GLN A 571 20.31 13.95 -20.15
CA GLN A 571 20.14 13.21 -21.39
C GLN A 571 21.24 13.53 -22.40
N ASN A 572 21.88 12.48 -22.92
CA ASN A 572 22.84 12.54 -24.01
C ASN A 572 22.90 11.16 -24.66
N ASP A 573 22.21 11.00 -25.78
CA ASP A 573 22.03 9.72 -26.48
C ASP A 573 23.36 9.11 -26.97
N SER A 574 24.43 9.91 -27.04
CA SER A 574 25.78 9.49 -27.41
C SER A 574 26.62 8.97 -26.23
N VAL A 575 26.08 9.03 -25.00
CA VAL A 575 26.77 8.67 -23.76
C VAL A 575 26.09 7.50 -23.05
N ALA A 576 26.90 6.56 -22.57
CA ALA A 576 26.48 5.50 -21.68
C ALA A 576 27.28 5.52 -20.38
N LEU A 577 26.59 5.34 -19.25
CA LEU A 577 27.23 5.21 -17.93
C LEU A 577 27.36 3.73 -17.56
N CYS A 578 28.48 3.38 -16.93
CA CYS A 578 28.62 2.07 -16.30
C CYS A 578 27.68 1.94 -15.11
N THR A 579 27.07 0.77 -14.94
CA THR A 579 26.19 0.47 -13.79
C THR A 579 26.77 -0.65 -12.93
N SER A 580 26.17 -0.86 -11.77
CA SER A 580 26.54 -1.91 -10.83
C SER A 580 25.43 -2.93 -10.64
N LYS A 581 25.81 -4.21 -10.55
CA LYS A 581 24.94 -5.28 -10.04
C LYS A 581 24.75 -5.20 -8.53
N THR A 582 25.63 -4.47 -7.84
CA THR A 582 25.53 -4.26 -6.40
C THR A 582 24.29 -3.43 -6.07
N ARG A 583 23.43 -4.00 -5.23
CA ARG A 583 22.20 -3.38 -4.73
C ARG A 583 22.31 -3.23 -3.23
N VAL A 584 22.04 -2.04 -2.72
CA VAL A 584 22.12 -1.73 -1.29
C VAL A 584 20.77 -1.19 -0.83
N SER A 585 20.36 -1.54 0.39
CA SER A 585 19.18 -0.99 1.04
C SER A 585 19.13 0.53 0.89
N ALA A 586 17.95 1.04 0.54
CA ALA A 586 17.69 2.48 0.47
C ALA A 586 18.57 3.25 -0.53
N LEU A 587 19.05 2.56 -1.58
CA LEU A 587 19.86 3.11 -2.67
C LEU A 587 19.29 2.66 -4.02
N MET A 588 19.05 3.61 -4.93
CA MET A 588 18.52 3.33 -6.26
C MET A 588 18.89 4.42 -7.27
N THR A 589 18.72 4.11 -8.54
CA THR A 589 18.68 5.11 -9.61
C THR A 589 17.25 5.48 -9.98
N VAL A 590 17.08 6.69 -10.50
CA VAL A 590 15.82 7.18 -11.06
C VAL A 590 16.07 7.87 -12.39
N GLU A 591 15.12 7.78 -13.31
CA GLU A 591 15.14 8.39 -14.64
C GLU A 591 14.08 9.47 -14.74
N HIS A 592 14.41 10.57 -15.42
CA HIS A 592 13.41 11.58 -15.79
C HIS A 592 12.42 10.95 -16.78
N GLU A 593 11.28 10.53 -16.29
CA GLU A 593 10.24 9.84 -17.06
C GLU A 593 9.47 10.86 -17.90
N CYS A 594 9.06 11.95 -17.26
CA CYS A 594 8.33 13.05 -17.88
C CYS A 594 8.23 14.24 -16.91
N THR A 595 7.75 15.38 -17.41
CA THR A 595 7.34 16.51 -16.57
C THR A 595 5.82 16.53 -16.50
N GLN A 596 5.28 16.54 -15.28
CA GLN A 596 3.85 16.76 -15.06
C GLN A 596 3.58 18.26 -15.09
N SER A 597 2.74 18.72 -16.02
CA SER A 597 2.34 20.13 -16.16
C SER A 597 0.81 20.25 -16.12
N PRO A 598 0.21 20.32 -14.92
CA PRO A 598 -1.23 20.51 -14.78
C PRO A 598 -1.67 21.90 -15.27
N PRO A 599 -2.93 22.09 -15.72
CA PRO A 599 -3.47 23.41 -15.98
C PRO A 599 -3.37 24.32 -14.75
N SER A 600 -3.07 25.61 -14.93
CA SER A 600 -2.83 26.54 -13.82
C SER A 600 -4.04 26.71 -12.89
N ASP A 601 -5.24 26.37 -13.37
CA ASP A 601 -6.50 26.51 -12.66
C ASP A 601 -6.95 25.25 -11.93
N VAL A 602 -6.15 24.17 -11.88
CA VAL A 602 -6.49 22.96 -11.10
C VAL A 602 -5.85 22.91 -9.72
N GLY A 603 -4.90 23.80 -9.40
CA GLY A 603 -4.28 23.85 -8.06
C GLY A 603 -3.41 22.65 -7.73
N VAL A 604 -2.68 22.11 -8.72
CA VAL A 604 -1.67 21.06 -8.55
C VAL A 604 -0.35 21.55 -9.12
N ASP A 605 0.76 21.22 -8.45
CA ASP A 605 2.09 21.67 -8.84
C ASP A 605 2.57 21.06 -10.17
N GLU A 606 3.30 21.87 -10.95
CA GLU A 606 4.19 21.38 -12.00
C GLU A 606 5.49 20.84 -11.37
N PHE A 607 5.93 19.65 -11.81
CA PHE A 607 7.24 19.10 -11.43
C PHE A 607 7.69 17.95 -12.33
N GLU A 608 9.00 17.70 -12.33
CA GLU A 608 9.60 16.55 -13.01
C GLU A 608 9.34 15.24 -12.24
N ARG A 609 8.86 14.21 -12.94
CA ARG A 609 8.72 12.85 -12.41
C ARG A 609 9.98 12.05 -12.71
N TRP A 610 10.61 11.58 -11.64
CA TRP A 610 11.80 10.76 -11.65
C TRP A 610 11.48 9.38 -11.08
N THR A 611 11.39 8.38 -11.95
CA THR A 611 10.91 7.04 -11.59
C THR A 611 12.03 6.01 -11.66
N PRO A 612 12.00 4.96 -10.83
CA PRO A 612 13.04 3.96 -10.82
C PRO A 612 12.76 2.92 -11.91
N VAL A 613 13.81 2.25 -12.39
CA VAL A 613 13.64 1.06 -13.23
C VAL A 613 13.38 -0.14 -12.32
N ARG A 614 12.32 -0.90 -12.59
CA ARG A 614 11.99 -2.09 -11.79
C ARG A 614 13.05 -3.17 -11.93
N ARG A 615 13.20 -3.97 -10.86
CA ARG A 615 13.99 -5.20 -10.91
C ARG A 615 13.44 -6.15 -11.99
N PRO A 616 14.32 -6.92 -12.67
CA PRO A 616 15.77 -7.02 -12.43
C PRO A 616 16.62 -5.92 -13.10
N MET A 617 16.03 -5.05 -13.93
CA MET A 617 16.76 -4.06 -14.72
C MET A 617 17.17 -2.80 -13.96
N GLY A 618 16.61 -2.58 -12.76
CA GLY A 618 17.02 -1.52 -11.86
C GLY A 618 18.43 -1.74 -11.32
N HIS A 619 19.39 -0.97 -11.83
CA HIS A 619 20.80 -0.99 -11.42
C HIS A 619 21.24 0.36 -10.88
N ASN A 620 22.11 0.35 -9.85
CA ASN A 620 22.78 1.56 -9.41
C ASN A 620 23.84 1.99 -10.41
N LEU A 621 24.26 3.26 -10.39
CA LEU A 621 25.45 3.68 -11.14
C LEU A 621 26.69 3.02 -10.55
N ALA A 622 27.69 2.75 -11.39
CA ALA A 622 29.02 2.39 -10.93
C ALA A 622 29.80 3.68 -10.63
N LEU A 623 30.19 3.88 -9.38
CA LEU A 623 30.88 5.09 -8.94
C LEU A 623 31.73 4.86 -7.70
N THR A 624 32.70 5.72 -7.47
CA THR A 624 33.43 5.86 -6.20
C THR A 624 33.10 7.19 -5.53
N LEU A 625 33.15 7.22 -4.19
CA LEU A 625 32.86 8.40 -3.38
C LEU A 625 34.00 8.63 -2.38
N ASP A 626 34.49 9.87 -2.31
CA ASP A 626 35.47 10.31 -1.32
C ASP A 626 35.05 11.62 -0.63
N PRO A 627 34.86 11.65 0.70
CA PRO A 627 34.94 10.50 1.61
C PRO A 627 33.76 9.52 1.42
N PRO A 628 33.86 8.27 1.94
CA PRO A 628 32.76 7.31 1.92
C PRO A 628 31.51 7.82 2.63
N VAL A 629 30.33 7.51 2.08
CA VAL A 629 29.05 7.85 2.71
C VAL A 629 28.71 6.83 3.80
N LYS A 630 28.61 7.30 5.04
CA LYS A 630 28.31 6.50 6.25
C LYS A 630 26.84 6.66 6.65
N ALA A 631 25.94 6.07 5.88
CA ALA A 631 24.49 6.20 6.12
C ALA A 631 23.86 4.96 6.77
N TRP A 632 24.54 3.81 6.83
CA TRP A 632 23.95 2.52 7.24
C TRP A 632 24.44 2.00 8.60
N GLY A 633 24.70 2.92 9.54
CA GLY A 633 25.25 2.62 10.85
C GLY A 633 24.28 1.89 11.79
N ALA A 634 24.84 1.22 12.81
CA ALA A 634 24.10 0.47 13.81
C ALA A 634 23.15 1.35 14.65
N GLU A 635 23.46 2.63 14.82
CA GLU A 635 22.64 3.62 15.53
C GLU A 635 21.26 3.85 14.88
N ASN A 636 21.07 3.45 13.63
CA ASN A 636 19.79 3.63 12.94
C ASN A 636 18.67 2.77 13.55
N ILE A 637 18.99 1.61 14.13
CA ILE A 637 18.01 0.62 14.62
C ILE A 637 17.11 1.14 15.76
N CYS A 638 17.47 2.24 16.42
CA CYS A 638 16.76 2.79 17.57
C CYS A 638 16.25 4.23 17.34
N ASN A 639 16.22 4.70 16.10
CA ASN A 639 15.85 6.09 15.78
C ASN A 639 14.32 6.32 15.65
N GLY A 640 13.52 5.25 15.78
CA GLY A 640 12.07 5.25 15.77
C GLY A 640 11.42 5.37 14.39
N VAL A 641 12.15 5.08 13.31
CA VAL A 641 11.65 5.12 11.92
C VAL A 641 12.06 3.84 11.16
N PRO A 642 11.16 2.85 10.99
CA PRO A 642 11.51 1.53 10.47
C PRO A 642 11.51 1.45 8.92
N ARG A 643 11.99 2.50 8.24
CA ARG A 643 12.08 2.59 6.77
C ARG A 643 12.91 3.79 6.30
N PRO A 644 13.34 3.85 5.04
CA PRO A 644 13.96 5.03 4.50
C PRO A 644 13.00 6.22 4.44
N THR A 645 13.53 7.41 4.72
CA THR A 645 12.83 8.70 4.64
C THR A 645 13.80 9.72 4.03
N LYS A 646 14.17 10.79 4.74
CA LYS A 646 15.30 11.66 4.37
C LYS A 646 16.68 11.05 4.67
N ARG A 647 16.70 9.90 5.32
CA ARG A 647 17.86 9.05 5.66
C ARG A 647 17.51 7.59 5.32
N THR A 648 18.49 6.71 5.28
CA THR A 648 18.28 5.27 5.07
C THR A 648 17.52 4.62 6.23
N ASN A 649 17.78 5.08 7.46
CA ASN A 649 17.30 4.51 8.73
C ASN A 649 17.56 3.00 8.85
N CYS A 650 18.60 2.49 8.20
CA CYS A 650 18.90 1.07 8.13
C CYS A 650 20.29 0.80 8.70
N TRP A 651 20.45 -0.28 9.45
CA TRP A 651 21.75 -0.92 9.66
C TRP A 651 21.94 -2.00 8.60
N VAL A 652 22.94 -1.82 7.73
CA VAL A 652 23.34 -2.84 6.74
C VAL A 652 24.61 -3.51 7.23
N PRO A 653 24.57 -4.79 7.62
CA PRO A 653 25.68 -5.46 8.26
C PRO A 653 26.86 -5.69 7.30
N ARG A 654 28.06 -5.52 7.83
CA ARG A 654 29.31 -6.08 7.30
C ARG A 654 29.85 -7.13 8.26
N SER A 655 30.65 -8.05 7.74
CA SER A 655 31.37 -9.00 8.58
C SER A 655 32.36 -8.24 9.47
N ASP A 656 32.34 -8.53 10.76
CA ASP A 656 33.33 -8.08 11.72
C ASP A 656 34.67 -8.84 11.53
N SER A 657 35.64 -8.58 12.41
CA SER A 657 36.96 -9.24 12.36
C SER A 657 36.90 -10.77 12.54
N SER A 658 35.80 -11.31 13.06
CA SER A 658 35.54 -12.75 13.20
C SER A 658 34.74 -13.33 12.02
N GLY A 659 34.38 -12.51 11.03
CA GLY A 659 33.58 -12.90 9.87
C GLY A 659 32.07 -12.78 10.08
N ARG A 660 31.62 -12.37 11.27
CA ARG A 660 30.20 -12.40 11.66
C ARG A 660 29.49 -11.09 11.37
N LYS A 661 28.21 -11.18 11.02
CA LYS A 661 27.32 -10.03 10.77
C LYS A 661 26.38 -9.86 11.96
N ILE A 662 26.90 -9.33 13.06
CA ILE A 662 26.19 -9.28 14.34
C ILE A 662 26.02 -7.83 14.83
N LEU A 663 24.80 -7.51 15.26
CA LEU A 663 24.46 -6.31 16.03
C LEU A 663 24.47 -6.67 17.51
N LYS A 664 25.21 -5.91 18.32
CA LYS A 664 25.31 -6.07 19.77
C LYS A 664 24.64 -4.89 20.46
N ILE A 665 23.75 -5.18 21.40
CA ILE A 665 23.03 -4.19 22.21
C ILE A 665 23.35 -4.48 23.67
N GLY A 666 24.01 -3.55 24.36
CA GLY A 666 24.49 -3.72 25.72
C GLY A 666 23.93 -2.70 26.70
N TRP A 667 23.77 -3.12 27.95
CA TRP A 667 23.31 -2.30 29.07
C TRP A 667 24.30 -2.39 30.24
N ASP A 668 24.50 -1.27 30.94
CA ASP A 668 25.37 -1.24 32.13
C ASP A 668 24.84 -2.12 33.26
N ASN A 669 23.51 -2.15 33.41
CA ASN A 669 22.81 -3.01 34.37
C ASN A 669 22.00 -4.07 33.61
N PRO A 670 21.90 -5.31 34.12
CA PRO A 670 21.05 -6.32 33.50
C PRO A 670 19.61 -5.84 33.35
N VAL A 671 19.02 -6.08 32.18
CA VAL A 671 17.63 -5.81 31.88
C VAL A 671 16.86 -7.12 31.74
N LYS A 672 15.57 -7.08 32.06
CA LYS A 672 14.69 -8.24 31.91
C LYS A 672 13.99 -8.17 30.55
N VAL A 673 14.15 -9.24 29.77
CA VAL A 673 13.67 -9.32 28.39
C VAL A 673 12.68 -10.46 28.26
N ASN A 674 11.58 -10.19 27.57
CA ASN A 674 10.52 -11.15 27.28
C ASN A 674 10.13 -11.09 25.80
N LYS A 675 10.26 -9.92 25.17
CA LYS A 675 9.92 -9.74 23.77
C LYS A 675 10.97 -8.95 23.03
N VAL A 676 11.33 -9.43 21.84
CA VAL A 676 12.18 -8.71 20.88
C VAL A 676 11.41 -8.55 19.57
N VAL A 677 11.35 -7.33 19.06
CA VAL A 677 10.78 -7.02 17.74
C VAL A 677 11.91 -6.58 16.82
N VAL A 678 12.01 -7.22 15.66
CA VAL A 678 13.01 -6.89 14.63
C VAL A 678 12.29 -6.51 13.35
N HIS A 679 12.66 -5.38 12.76
CA HIS A 679 12.11 -4.87 11.51
C HIS A 679 13.15 -4.95 10.40
N PHE A 680 12.95 -5.84 9.42
CA PHE A 680 13.84 -6.13 8.32
C PHE A 680 13.53 -5.32 7.06
N ASP A 681 14.54 -5.17 6.20
CA ASP A 681 14.41 -4.48 4.93
C ASP A 681 13.67 -5.32 3.88
N THR A 682 12.44 -4.91 3.57
CA THR A 682 11.64 -5.50 2.49
C THR A 682 11.38 -4.53 1.35
N ASP A 683 12.25 -3.53 1.19
CA ASP A 683 12.22 -2.53 0.12
C ASP A 683 10.84 -1.89 -0.03
N TYR A 684 10.59 -0.88 0.81
CA TYR A 684 9.35 -0.11 0.81
C TYR A 684 9.11 0.68 -0.49
N ASP A 685 10.05 0.67 -1.46
CA ASP A 685 9.82 1.28 -2.77
C ASP A 685 9.14 0.34 -3.76
N HIS A 686 9.43 -0.96 -3.67
CA HIS A 686 8.85 -1.96 -4.57
C HIS A 686 7.35 -2.13 -4.33
N ALA A 687 6.52 -1.91 -5.34
CA ALA A 687 5.08 -1.68 -5.17
C ALA A 687 4.24 -2.88 -4.69
N LEU A 688 4.66 -4.12 -4.98
CA LEU A 688 3.93 -5.36 -4.65
C LEU A 688 2.46 -5.39 -5.10
N GLU A 689 2.18 -5.11 -6.37
CA GLU A 689 0.84 -5.33 -6.93
C GLU A 689 0.34 -6.75 -6.63
N SER A 690 -0.88 -6.86 -6.09
CA SER A 690 -1.36 -8.15 -5.58
C SER A 690 -1.84 -9.14 -6.65
N VAL A 691 -2.26 -8.63 -7.81
CA VAL A 691 -2.78 -9.43 -8.94
C VAL A 691 -2.38 -8.82 -10.29
N LEU A 692 -2.53 -9.61 -11.36
CA LEU A 692 -2.23 -9.28 -12.77
C LEU A 692 -0.76 -9.00 -13.08
N ARG A 693 -0.12 -8.08 -12.36
CA ARG A 693 1.29 -7.75 -12.56
C ARG A 693 2.15 -8.66 -11.69
N GLY A 694 2.78 -9.65 -12.32
CA GLY A 694 3.68 -10.55 -11.63
C GLY A 694 4.99 -9.91 -11.19
N HIS A 695 5.74 -10.64 -10.36
CA HIS A 695 7.02 -10.25 -9.80
C HIS A 695 8.11 -11.25 -10.19
N PRO A 696 9.34 -10.80 -10.48
CA PRO A 696 10.45 -11.69 -10.83
C PRO A 696 10.95 -12.51 -9.63
N GLU A 697 10.60 -12.10 -8.42
CA GLU A 697 11.12 -12.61 -7.15
C GLU A 697 9.95 -13.10 -6.28
N ARG A 698 10.14 -14.19 -5.53
CA ARG A 698 9.20 -14.64 -4.48
C ARG A 698 9.49 -14.00 -3.13
N THR A 699 10.71 -13.53 -2.90
CA THR A 699 11.13 -12.88 -1.66
C THR A 699 11.91 -11.63 -1.99
N ILE A 700 11.80 -10.60 -1.14
CA ILE A 700 12.52 -9.35 -1.36
C ILE A 700 14.02 -9.58 -1.12
N PRO A 701 14.91 -9.26 -2.09
CA PRO A 701 16.35 -9.57 -1.98
C PRO A 701 17.06 -8.99 -0.74
N PHE A 702 16.58 -7.86 -0.22
CA PHE A 702 17.18 -7.21 0.94
C PHE A 702 16.72 -7.79 2.28
N CYS A 703 15.65 -8.60 2.27
CA CYS A 703 15.07 -9.12 3.50
C CYS A 703 15.98 -10.20 4.07
N VAL A 704 16.24 -10.10 5.38
CA VAL A 704 17.00 -11.11 6.12
C VAL A 704 16.17 -12.39 6.12
N LYS A 705 16.76 -13.46 5.57
CA LYS A 705 16.15 -14.77 5.44
C LYS A 705 16.41 -15.60 6.69
N LYS A 706 17.69 -15.73 7.06
CA LYS A 706 18.15 -16.52 8.19
C LYS A 706 18.82 -15.63 9.22
N TRP A 707 18.38 -15.72 10.48
CA TRP A 707 18.89 -14.92 11.57
C TRP A 707 18.69 -15.60 12.92
N ARG A 708 19.42 -15.12 13.93
CA ARG A 708 19.27 -15.60 15.31
C ARG A 708 19.43 -14.49 16.33
N LEU A 709 18.75 -14.68 17.47
CA LEU A 709 18.85 -13.86 18.67
C LEU A 709 19.71 -14.59 19.70
N LEU A 710 20.68 -13.88 20.27
CA LEU A 710 21.66 -14.40 21.20
C LEU A 710 21.63 -13.61 22.51
N ASP A 711 21.81 -14.31 23.63
CA ASP A 711 22.32 -13.71 24.87
C ASP A 711 23.84 -13.80 24.84
N LEU A 712 24.50 -12.66 25.01
CA LEU A 712 25.97 -12.52 25.00
C LEU A 712 26.53 -12.17 26.40
N SER A 713 25.68 -12.17 27.43
CA SER A 713 26.03 -11.69 28.77
C SER A 713 27.12 -12.52 29.44
N ASP A 714 27.02 -13.85 29.35
CA ASP A 714 27.90 -14.83 30.00
C ASP A 714 28.22 -15.98 29.01
N GLY A 715 28.86 -15.61 27.89
CA GLY A 715 29.06 -16.49 26.74
C GLY A 715 27.91 -16.39 25.73
N GLU A 716 28.01 -17.15 24.62
CA GLU A 716 27.00 -17.13 23.56
C GLU A 716 25.92 -18.20 23.84
N GLN A 717 24.68 -17.75 24.07
CA GLN A 717 23.51 -18.63 24.18
C GLN A 717 22.47 -18.24 23.14
N GLU A 718 21.98 -19.21 22.37
CA GLU A 718 20.93 -18.97 21.37
C GLU A 718 19.55 -18.92 22.03
N LEU A 719 18.85 -17.80 21.85
CA LEU A 719 17.51 -17.57 22.37
C LEU A 719 16.42 -17.88 21.33
N TYR A 720 16.71 -17.64 20.06
CA TYR A 720 15.79 -17.86 18.95
C TYR A 720 16.55 -17.97 17.62
N VAL A 721 16.05 -18.79 16.71
CA VAL A 721 16.54 -18.91 15.33
C VAL A 721 15.37 -18.98 14.36
N GLU A 722 15.52 -18.33 13.21
CA GLU A 722 14.60 -18.43 12.09
C GLU A 722 15.38 -18.57 10.78
N ASP A 723 14.95 -19.51 9.94
CA ASP A 723 15.69 -19.92 8.73
C ASP A 723 15.07 -19.45 7.42
N GLU A 724 13.77 -19.12 7.40
CA GLU A 724 13.01 -18.86 6.17
C GLU A 724 12.11 -17.62 6.31
N ASN A 725 12.67 -16.50 6.79
CA ASN A 725 11.92 -15.25 6.89
C ASN A 725 11.77 -14.54 5.53
N HIS A 726 10.56 -14.12 5.22
CA HIS A 726 10.22 -13.23 4.10
C HIS A 726 9.42 -11.99 4.52
N LEU A 727 9.20 -11.81 5.83
CA LEU A 727 8.39 -10.72 6.38
C LEU A 727 9.26 -9.58 6.90
N SER A 728 8.67 -8.37 6.87
CA SER A 728 9.34 -7.14 7.31
C SER A 728 9.40 -6.99 8.82
N ARG A 729 8.49 -7.60 9.59
CA ARG A 729 8.43 -7.47 11.05
C ARG A 729 8.34 -8.84 11.70
N ARG A 730 9.27 -9.14 12.61
CA ARG A 730 9.27 -10.35 13.42
C ARG A 730 9.18 -10.02 14.89
N GLU A 731 8.30 -10.72 15.58
CA GLU A 731 8.11 -10.61 17.02
C GLU A 731 8.47 -11.95 17.66
N VAL A 732 9.52 -11.92 18.48
CA VAL A 732 10.02 -13.07 19.24
C VAL A 732 9.57 -12.88 20.68
N VAL A 733 8.64 -13.72 21.13
CA VAL A 733 8.24 -13.81 22.54
C VAL A 733 8.99 -14.99 23.16
N LEU A 734 9.79 -14.73 24.19
CA LEU A 734 10.57 -15.73 24.88
C LEU A 734 9.67 -16.55 25.81
N GLU A 735 9.82 -17.87 25.81
CA GLU A 735 9.03 -18.76 26.69
C GLU A 735 9.25 -18.45 28.18
N THR A 736 10.46 -18.02 28.53
CA THR A 736 10.83 -17.58 29.88
C THR A 736 11.61 -16.30 29.76
N SER A 737 11.21 -15.30 30.53
CA SER A 737 11.90 -14.02 30.57
C SER A 737 13.37 -14.21 30.99
N ARG A 738 14.27 -13.50 30.32
CA ARG A 738 15.72 -13.60 30.50
C ARG A 738 16.27 -12.30 31.04
N THR A 739 17.15 -12.40 32.02
CA THR A 739 17.93 -11.26 32.52
C THR A 739 19.24 -11.21 31.76
N VAL A 740 19.44 -10.17 30.95
CA VAL A 740 20.59 -10.05 30.03
C VAL A 740 21.30 -8.71 30.21
N LYS A 741 22.62 -8.70 30.03
CA LYS A 741 23.45 -7.49 29.93
C LYS A 741 23.82 -7.15 28.48
N GLU A 742 23.88 -8.14 27.59
CA GLU A 742 24.17 -7.92 26.17
C GLU A 742 23.35 -8.89 25.30
N LEU A 743 22.66 -8.36 24.29
CA LEU A 743 21.95 -9.13 23.27
C LEU A 743 22.70 -9.06 21.93
N GLY A 744 22.68 -10.16 21.19
CA GLY A 744 23.18 -10.24 19.82
C GLY A 744 22.06 -10.54 18.83
N ILE A 745 21.98 -9.79 17.73
CA ILE A 745 21.15 -10.13 16.56
C ILE A 745 22.09 -10.41 15.40
N GLU A 746 22.17 -11.67 14.99
CA GLU A 746 23.08 -12.10 13.95
C GLU A 746 22.33 -12.41 12.65
N VAL A 747 22.74 -11.71 11.58
CA VAL A 747 22.24 -11.92 10.22
C VAL A 747 23.09 -12.99 9.54
N LEU A 748 22.49 -14.14 9.25
CA LEU A 748 23.19 -15.28 8.67
C LEU A 748 23.04 -15.31 7.14
N GLU A 749 21.85 -14.99 6.63
CA GLU A 749 21.54 -15.03 5.19
C GLU A 749 20.50 -13.98 4.80
N LEU A 750 20.63 -13.40 3.60
CA LEU A 750 19.59 -12.58 2.97
C LEU A 750 18.85 -13.41 1.92
N ASN A 751 17.63 -13.01 1.58
CA ASN A 751 16.88 -13.60 0.47
C ASN A 751 17.52 -13.33 -0.90
N GLY A 752 18.34 -12.29 -1.02
CA GLY A 752 19.00 -11.87 -2.25
C GLY A 752 20.28 -12.64 -2.56
N ASP A 753 20.80 -12.39 -3.77
CA ASP A 753 22.09 -12.91 -4.18
C ASP A 753 23.27 -12.21 -3.46
N LYS A 754 24.50 -12.66 -3.73
CA LYS A 754 25.72 -12.08 -3.15
C LYS A 754 25.93 -10.58 -3.45
N ASN A 755 25.16 -10.01 -4.39
CA ASN A 755 25.24 -8.61 -4.77
C ASN A 755 24.21 -7.74 -4.02
N ALA A 756 23.33 -8.34 -3.22
CA ALA A 756 22.35 -7.64 -2.41
C ALA A 756 22.89 -7.37 -0.99
N PHE A 757 22.77 -6.13 -0.54
CA PHE A 757 23.11 -5.68 0.80
C PHE A 757 21.87 -5.09 1.46
N GLY A 758 21.12 -5.93 2.16
CA GLY A 758 19.96 -5.56 2.97
C GLY A 758 20.26 -5.61 4.46
N GLY A 759 19.30 -5.28 5.31
CA GLY A 759 19.56 -5.12 6.73
C GLY A 759 18.33 -4.95 7.62
N ILE A 760 18.55 -4.29 8.75
CA ILE A 760 17.56 -4.09 9.82
C ILE A 760 17.26 -2.60 9.95
N PHE A 761 15.99 -2.23 9.88
CA PHE A 761 15.56 -0.85 10.10
C PHE A 761 15.31 -0.53 11.58
N GLU A 762 14.86 -1.50 12.37
CA GLU A 762 14.52 -1.25 13.76
C GLU A 762 14.68 -2.51 14.62
N VAL A 763 15.13 -2.34 15.87
CA VAL A 763 15.09 -3.36 16.91
C VAL A 763 14.46 -2.75 18.15
N ARG A 764 13.50 -3.45 18.76
CA ARG A 764 12.86 -3.05 20.02
C ARG A 764 12.85 -4.21 20.99
N VAL A 765 13.07 -3.92 22.27
CA VAL A 765 13.19 -4.93 23.33
C VAL A 765 12.28 -4.54 24.50
N TYR A 766 11.47 -5.49 24.98
CA TYR A 766 10.49 -5.26 26.04
C TYR A 766 10.57 -6.34 27.13
N GLU A 767 10.17 -5.95 28.34
CA GLU A 767 9.93 -6.83 29.49
C GLU A 767 8.59 -7.59 29.42
#